data_AF-A0A8H4IKY0-F1
#
_entry.id   AF-A0A8H4IKY0-F1
#
_cell.length_a   1.000
_cell.length_b   1.000
_cell.length_c   1.000
_cell.angle_alpha   90.00
_cell.angle_beta   90.00
_cell.angle_gamma   90.00
#
_symmetry.space_group_name_H-M   'P 1'
#
loop_
_entity.id
_entity.type
_entity.pdbx_description
1 polymer ?
#
loop_
_entity_poly.entity_id
_entity_poly.type
_entity_poly.pdbx_seq_one_letter_code
_entity_poly.pdbx_strand_id
1 'polypeptide(L)'
;MSSPKTVFITGCSAGGIGSGLVKEFQSRGCHVFATARNPAKMQHLKELPNVTLLSLDVCSQASIEAAVAAVSAQTGGTLDYLINNAGALYVTPILDGDIQKAKSMFDVNLWGVAAVTQAFTPLFVASKGCVEKQHLLLTAPLPGLYAASKAALRTLSETLRIELQPFGVRVITVTAGAVKSHVFDNGPAYQLPEGSIYTHCEKEIAARAAGADVDKMQSKLDDFCRGLVGDILGGATGEIHRGKMSSTVKFLSSWLPTFLFDWLTVQDSGLDKITTCVCADVSGDNLLIRYDLETRQSRWTLNMTDVTQSAYGGFKHVENEVLRFGKVNLEKFDPYRFLNMRKEPGKENLSQFVSPTPNYLGFGCGPHGKLAYRQREDMRNPVLDLSVVALNMYLLKTGTIATAFAYLVLAAVISILINALNQVLFPKRNQPPVVFHWVPWLGSAIEYGMDPFKFYSRNRQKASALIFFLRYSQLRKIICLGRRGNDFVFNSKLEDVSAEEVYNPLTLPMYGKGVAYDCTNAVFLEQKRFCRDALTGPALHGYVELICREVEDYVGRSFSPKGISDSFEVLHTMADIMLLTAARTMQGEEIRRNLDAGFARLYHDLDEAFIPINFVFPWLPLPRNRRRDHARNKIVEIFKGIIEARRAGKVQRGSSEDIVWTLMDSKYKDGSPVPDEQIAGIMIALLMAGHHNTATISSWVIIHLTHRPSIAEELYQEQLNILGSPPQSLTIQLIQRLSLHGRVIDETVRMHSPLHSVMRKVKSPLTIAAPDGGVYSIPTGHTLLASPIWAAKEADFCDNPKCWDPHRWDGGELIFKTSVAETQETYSPNAPSSLFLPFGAGRHRCPGEKFARLQLVTVLAILIRDFKFGKVDKEDVLPETDYSS
;
A
#
# COMPACT_ATOMS: atom_id res chain seq x y z
N MET A 1 -14.88 2.53 -57.80
CA MET A 1 -14.49 1.47 -56.85
C MET A 1 -13.24 1.95 -56.14
N SER A 2 -13.18 1.95 -54.81
CA SER A 2 -11.94 2.30 -54.10
C SER A 2 -10.85 1.29 -54.45
N SER A 3 -9.60 1.73 -54.59
CA SER A 3 -8.47 0.83 -54.75
C SER A 3 -8.44 -0.19 -53.59
N PRO A 4 -8.07 -1.47 -53.86
CA PRO A 4 -7.97 -2.48 -52.81
C PRO A 4 -6.93 -2.05 -51.77
N LYS A 5 -7.21 -2.27 -50.48
CA LYS A 5 -6.27 -1.97 -49.41
C LYS A 5 -5.01 -2.84 -49.55
N THR A 6 -3.86 -2.26 -49.25
CA THR A 6 -2.54 -2.87 -49.43
C THR A 6 -1.97 -3.39 -48.12
N VAL A 7 -1.48 -4.62 -48.12
CA VAL A 7 -0.98 -5.31 -46.91
C VAL A 7 0.41 -5.87 -47.19
N PHE A 8 1.39 -5.58 -46.35
CA PHE A 8 2.73 -6.17 -46.42
C PHE A 8 2.93 -7.12 -45.25
N ILE A 9 3.27 -8.38 -45.53
CA ILE A 9 3.41 -9.43 -44.51
C ILE A 9 4.81 -10.05 -44.56
N THR A 10 5.50 -10.03 -43.43
CA THR A 10 6.80 -10.68 -43.25
C THR A 10 6.66 -12.14 -42.81
N GLY A 11 7.49 -13.04 -43.33
CA GLY A 11 7.55 -14.44 -42.87
C GLY A 11 6.38 -15.33 -43.34
N CYS A 12 6.10 -15.35 -44.64
CA CYS A 12 4.95 -16.04 -45.25
C CYS A 12 5.25 -17.46 -45.76
N SER A 13 6.24 -18.16 -45.19
CA SER A 13 6.58 -19.52 -45.60
C SER A 13 5.40 -20.49 -45.40
N ALA A 14 5.32 -21.53 -46.24
CA ALA A 14 4.29 -22.55 -46.17
C ALA A 14 4.09 -23.11 -44.75
N GLY A 15 2.84 -23.14 -44.29
CA GLY A 15 2.47 -23.65 -42.97
C GLY A 15 2.80 -22.74 -41.77
N GLY A 16 3.29 -21.52 -42.01
CA GLY A 16 3.42 -20.48 -40.98
C GLY A 16 2.16 -19.61 -40.84
N ILE A 17 2.10 -18.84 -39.75
CA ILE A 17 1.02 -17.86 -39.48
C ILE A 17 0.91 -16.82 -40.61
N GLY A 18 2.05 -16.29 -41.09
CA GLY A 18 2.08 -15.37 -42.21
C GLY A 18 1.38 -15.91 -43.47
N SER A 19 1.55 -17.19 -43.81
CA SER A 19 0.85 -17.78 -44.95
C SER A 19 -0.66 -17.86 -44.75
N GLY A 20 -1.15 -18.08 -43.52
CA GLY A 20 -2.58 -18.06 -43.20
C GLY A 20 -3.15 -16.64 -43.29
N LEU A 21 -2.38 -15.65 -42.82
CA LEU A 21 -2.75 -14.24 -42.91
C LEU A 21 -2.84 -13.77 -44.36
N VAL A 22 -1.93 -14.19 -45.24
CA VAL A 22 -2.02 -13.88 -46.68
C VAL A 22 -3.36 -14.35 -47.26
N LYS A 23 -3.75 -15.60 -46.99
CA LYS A 23 -5.02 -16.16 -47.49
C LYS A 23 -6.24 -15.40 -46.97
N GLU A 24 -6.26 -15.04 -45.68
CA GLU A 24 -7.39 -14.33 -45.09
C GLU A 24 -7.46 -12.86 -45.51
N PHE A 25 -6.34 -12.12 -45.60
CA PHE A 25 -6.36 -10.74 -46.12
C PHE A 25 -6.78 -10.71 -47.60
N GLN A 26 -6.29 -11.67 -48.39
CA GLN A 26 -6.64 -11.82 -49.79
C GLN A 26 -8.13 -12.14 -49.97
N SER A 27 -8.71 -13.05 -49.17
CA SER A 27 -10.14 -13.39 -49.23
C SER A 27 -11.05 -12.21 -48.87
N ARG A 28 -10.53 -11.24 -48.10
CA ARG A 28 -11.19 -9.96 -47.77
C ARG A 28 -11.00 -8.86 -48.83
N GLY A 29 -10.40 -9.19 -49.98
CA GLY A 29 -10.22 -8.27 -51.11
C GLY A 29 -9.04 -7.32 -50.97
N CYS A 30 -8.09 -7.58 -50.06
CA CYS A 30 -6.86 -6.80 -49.96
C CYS A 30 -5.82 -7.26 -51.01
N HIS A 31 -4.97 -6.35 -51.44
CA HIS A 31 -3.76 -6.67 -52.21
C HIS A 31 -2.61 -6.97 -51.24
N VAL A 32 -2.05 -8.18 -51.28
CA VAL A 32 -1.11 -8.66 -50.27
C VAL A 32 0.28 -8.87 -50.87
N PHE A 33 1.27 -8.17 -50.33
CA PHE A 33 2.69 -8.42 -50.55
C PHE A 33 3.18 -9.46 -49.55
N ALA A 34 3.30 -10.70 -49.98
CA ALA A 34 3.75 -11.82 -49.16
C ALA A 34 5.26 -12.00 -49.30
N THR A 35 5.97 -12.06 -48.17
CA THR A 35 7.44 -12.10 -48.19
C THR A 35 8.06 -13.24 -47.39
N ALA A 36 9.16 -13.78 -47.90
CA ALA A 36 10.03 -14.74 -47.22
C ALA A 36 11.43 -14.66 -47.80
N ARG A 37 12.45 -15.10 -47.04
CA ARG A 37 13.85 -15.16 -47.48
C ARG A 37 14.05 -16.01 -48.74
N ASN A 38 13.32 -17.12 -48.84
CA ASN A 38 13.30 -17.98 -50.01
C ASN A 38 11.90 -18.01 -50.61
N PRO A 39 11.64 -17.28 -51.72
CA PRO A 39 10.35 -17.25 -52.39
C PRO A 39 9.82 -18.62 -52.83
N ALA A 40 10.68 -19.62 -53.01
CA ALA A 40 10.24 -20.99 -53.32
C ALA A 40 9.35 -21.59 -52.23
N LYS A 41 9.51 -21.18 -50.97
CA LYS A 41 8.65 -21.60 -49.84
C LYS A 41 7.26 -20.92 -49.83
N MET A 42 6.96 -20.08 -50.82
CA MET A 42 5.69 -19.38 -50.98
C MET A 42 4.99 -19.69 -52.31
N GLN A 43 5.45 -20.69 -53.07
CA GLN A 43 4.90 -21.04 -54.39
C GLN A 43 3.38 -21.28 -54.35
N HIS A 44 2.86 -21.87 -53.28
CA HIS A 44 1.42 -22.12 -53.07
C HIS A 44 0.56 -20.86 -52.95
N LEU A 45 1.17 -19.67 -52.78
CA LEU A 45 0.47 -18.38 -52.73
C LEU A 45 0.44 -17.69 -54.09
N LYS A 46 1.27 -18.11 -55.05
CA LYS A 46 1.42 -17.46 -56.37
C LYS A 46 0.13 -17.49 -57.20
N GLU A 47 -0.69 -18.52 -57.02
CA GLU A 47 -1.94 -18.73 -57.75
C GLU A 47 -3.11 -17.92 -57.18
N LEU A 48 -2.95 -17.28 -56.02
CA LEU A 48 -4.00 -16.46 -55.43
C LEU A 48 -4.10 -15.10 -56.13
N PRO A 49 -5.30 -14.63 -56.51
CA PRO A 49 -5.44 -13.32 -57.11
C PRO A 49 -5.12 -12.22 -56.09
N ASN A 50 -4.53 -11.13 -56.56
CA ASN A 50 -4.10 -9.97 -55.73
C ASN A 50 -3.02 -10.29 -54.69
N VAL A 51 -2.15 -11.28 -54.94
CA VAL A 51 -0.97 -11.56 -54.11
C VAL A 51 0.31 -11.37 -54.91
N THR A 52 1.24 -10.60 -54.34
CA THR A 52 2.57 -10.34 -54.92
C THR A 52 3.63 -10.97 -54.01
N LEU A 53 4.48 -11.84 -54.58
CA LEU A 53 5.55 -12.49 -53.83
C LEU A 53 6.84 -11.66 -53.92
N LEU A 54 7.43 -11.33 -52.77
CA LEU A 54 8.72 -10.63 -52.70
C LEU A 54 9.72 -11.41 -51.83
N SER A 55 11.01 -11.28 -52.15
CA SER A 55 12.07 -11.76 -51.26
C SER A 55 12.32 -10.75 -50.16
N LEU A 56 12.38 -11.20 -48.90
CA LEU A 56 12.74 -10.35 -47.77
C LEU A 56 13.54 -11.12 -46.73
N ASP A 57 14.73 -10.61 -46.43
CA ASP A 57 15.45 -10.88 -45.20
C ASP A 57 15.37 -9.66 -44.27
N VAL A 58 14.69 -9.82 -43.14
CA VAL A 58 14.45 -8.75 -42.16
C VAL A 58 15.73 -8.32 -41.42
N CYS A 59 16.81 -9.10 -41.51
CA CYS A 59 18.11 -8.74 -40.94
C CYS A 59 19.03 -8.04 -41.97
N SER A 60 18.60 -7.92 -43.23
CA SER A 60 19.40 -7.33 -44.31
C SER A 60 18.82 -5.99 -44.76
N GLN A 61 19.51 -4.90 -44.46
CA GLN A 61 19.08 -3.55 -44.84
C GLN A 61 18.83 -3.41 -46.35
N ALA A 62 19.72 -3.94 -47.19
CA ALA A 62 19.57 -3.92 -48.64
C ALA A 62 18.32 -4.70 -49.12
N SER A 63 17.99 -5.82 -48.45
CA SER A 63 16.76 -6.57 -48.75
C SER A 63 15.50 -5.80 -48.36
N ILE A 64 15.53 -5.06 -47.24
CA ILE A 64 14.42 -4.24 -46.78
C ILE A 64 14.18 -3.08 -47.76
N GLU A 65 15.24 -2.38 -48.17
CA GLU A 65 15.16 -1.27 -49.13
C GLU A 65 14.60 -1.71 -50.48
N ALA A 66 15.04 -2.86 -50.99
CA ALA A 66 14.51 -3.44 -52.21
C ALA A 66 13.00 -3.75 -52.11
N ALA A 67 12.55 -4.26 -50.96
CA ALA A 67 11.14 -4.52 -50.71
C ALA A 67 10.32 -3.23 -50.63
N VAL A 68 10.83 -2.19 -49.95
CA VAL A 68 10.19 -0.86 -49.89
C VAL A 68 10.05 -0.26 -51.29
N ALA A 69 11.11 -0.31 -52.10
CA ALA A 69 11.07 0.19 -53.47
C ALA A 69 10.04 -0.55 -54.32
N ALA A 70 9.98 -1.88 -54.22
CA ALA A 70 9.02 -2.70 -54.96
C ALA A 70 7.57 -2.41 -54.56
N VAL A 71 7.28 -2.23 -53.27
CA VAL A 71 5.95 -1.87 -52.78
C VAL A 71 5.58 -0.45 -53.21
N SER A 72 6.47 0.53 -52.98
CA SER A 72 6.24 1.93 -53.33
C SER A 72 5.92 2.11 -54.82
N ALA A 73 6.65 1.40 -55.70
CA ALA A 73 6.41 1.44 -57.15
C ALA A 73 5.03 0.89 -57.55
N GLN A 74 4.50 -0.09 -56.84
CA GLN A 74 3.21 -0.72 -57.16
C GLN A 74 2.02 -0.01 -56.52
N THR A 75 2.21 0.65 -55.38
CA THR A 75 1.12 1.29 -54.62
C THR A 75 1.07 2.81 -54.76
N GLY A 76 2.02 3.42 -55.47
CA GLY A 76 2.14 4.87 -55.58
C GLY A 76 2.59 5.53 -54.27
N GLY A 77 3.41 4.82 -53.48
CA GLY A 77 4.00 5.36 -52.25
C GLY A 77 3.13 5.26 -50.99
N THR A 78 2.15 4.34 -50.95
CA THR A 78 1.28 4.13 -49.78
C THR A 78 1.24 2.68 -49.32
N LEU A 79 0.97 2.42 -48.04
CA LEU A 79 0.75 1.07 -47.50
C LEU A 79 -0.27 1.08 -46.37
N ASP A 80 -1.40 0.37 -46.50
CA ASP A 80 -2.46 0.42 -45.48
C ASP A 80 -2.13 -0.42 -44.23
N TYR A 81 -1.47 -1.57 -44.39
CA TYR A 81 -1.16 -2.48 -43.28
C TYR A 81 0.25 -3.06 -43.37
N LEU A 82 1.02 -2.94 -42.30
CA LEU A 82 2.33 -3.59 -42.13
C LEU A 82 2.23 -4.67 -41.05
N ILE A 83 2.39 -5.95 -41.44
CA ILE A 83 2.26 -7.12 -40.57
C ILE A 83 3.65 -7.73 -40.32
N ASN A 84 4.21 -7.44 -39.14
CA ASN A 84 5.51 -7.94 -38.69
C ASN A 84 5.36 -9.31 -38.03
N ASN A 85 5.27 -10.36 -38.85
CA ASN A 85 5.07 -11.75 -38.44
C ASN A 85 6.37 -12.59 -38.45
N ALA A 86 7.42 -12.17 -39.17
CA ALA A 86 8.68 -12.91 -39.18
C ALA A 86 9.25 -13.11 -37.77
N GLY A 87 9.69 -14.34 -37.47
CA GLY A 87 10.24 -14.69 -36.16
C GLY A 87 11.05 -15.98 -36.19
N ALA A 88 11.95 -16.09 -35.23
CA ALA A 88 12.77 -17.27 -34.97
C ALA A 88 12.51 -17.79 -33.55
N LEU A 89 12.49 -19.11 -33.40
CA LEU A 89 12.29 -19.79 -32.13
C LEU A 89 13.61 -20.41 -31.67
N TYR A 90 13.96 -20.21 -30.40
CA TYR A 90 15.08 -20.88 -29.75
C TYR A 90 14.65 -21.33 -28.34
N VAL A 91 14.52 -22.65 -28.15
CA VAL A 91 14.06 -23.26 -26.89
C VAL A 91 15.25 -23.92 -26.20
N THR A 92 15.68 -23.35 -25.08
CA THR A 92 16.77 -23.85 -24.24
C THR A 92 16.75 -23.15 -22.89
N PRO A 93 17.11 -23.84 -21.77
CA PRO A 93 17.36 -23.18 -20.50
C PRO A 93 18.33 -22.00 -20.68
N ILE A 94 18.12 -20.92 -19.94
CA ILE A 94 18.91 -19.69 -20.10
C ILE A 94 20.40 -19.94 -19.87
N LEU A 95 20.74 -20.75 -18.87
CA LEU A 95 22.13 -21.03 -18.50
C LEU A 95 22.86 -21.95 -19.50
N ASP A 96 22.11 -22.73 -20.28
CA ASP A 96 22.67 -23.66 -21.29
C ASP A 96 22.55 -23.13 -22.73
N GLY A 97 21.93 -21.96 -22.90
CA GLY A 97 21.70 -21.38 -24.21
C GLY A 97 22.95 -20.77 -24.81
N ASP A 98 23.18 -21.04 -26.10
CA ASP A 98 24.20 -20.38 -26.89
C ASP A 98 23.80 -18.91 -27.13
N ILE A 99 24.58 -18.00 -26.52
CA ILE A 99 24.34 -16.56 -26.58
C ILE A 99 24.39 -16.03 -28.03
N GLN A 100 25.19 -16.61 -28.92
CA GLN A 100 25.24 -16.18 -30.32
C GLN A 100 23.96 -16.56 -31.06
N LYS A 101 23.45 -17.79 -30.86
CA LYS A 101 22.14 -18.19 -31.40
C LYS A 101 21.01 -17.32 -30.85
N ALA A 102 21.08 -16.99 -29.56
CA ALA A 102 20.13 -16.09 -28.93
C ALA A 102 20.19 -14.68 -29.55
N LYS A 103 21.38 -14.11 -29.77
CA LYS A 103 21.56 -12.83 -30.46
C LYS A 103 20.97 -12.85 -31.87
N SER A 104 21.28 -13.87 -32.67
CA SER A 104 20.71 -14.02 -34.03
C SER A 104 19.18 -14.11 -34.00
N MET A 105 18.59 -14.74 -32.98
CA MET A 105 17.14 -14.75 -32.79
C MET A 105 16.61 -13.36 -32.42
N PHE A 106 17.29 -12.59 -31.57
CA PHE A 106 16.95 -11.21 -31.26
C PHE A 106 17.05 -10.31 -32.51
N ASP A 107 18.04 -10.53 -33.37
CA ASP A 107 18.17 -9.82 -34.64
C ASP A 107 16.94 -10.00 -35.51
N VAL A 108 16.33 -11.19 -35.53
CA VAL A 108 15.07 -11.43 -36.26
C VAL A 108 13.86 -10.88 -35.49
N ASN A 109 13.71 -11.24 -34.21
CA ASN A 109 12.49 -11.00 -33.42
C ASN A 109 12.32 -9.55 -32.96
N LEU A 110 13.40 -8.78 -32.87
CA LEU A 110 13.40 -7.42 -32.34
C LEU A 110 13.98 -6.42 -33.36
N TRP A 111 15.26 -6.57 -33.71
CA TRP A 111 15.95 -5.57 -34.53
C TRP A 111 15.44 -5.52 -35.96
N GLY A 112 15.15 -6.69 -36.56
CA GLY A 112 14.57 -6.78 -37.91
C GLY A 112 13.18 -6.19 -37.97
N VAL A 113 12.37 -6.37 -36.91
CA VAL A 113 11.05 -5.72 -36.80
C VAL A 113 11.20 -4.19 -36.74
N ALA A 114 12.16 -3.69 -35.95
CA ALA A 114 12.44 -2.25 -35.88
C ALA A 114 12.90 -1.70 -37.23
N ALA A 115 13.85 -2.36 -37.90
CA ALA A 115 14.40 -1.95 -39.19
C ALA A 115 13.34 -1.92 -40.30
N VAL A 116 12.53 -2.98 -40.41
CA VAL A 116 11.40 -3.02 -41.38
C VAL A 116 10.40 -1.91 -41.08
N THR A 117 10.03 -1.72 -39.81
CA THR A 117 9.08 -0.67 -39.43
C THR A 117 9.63 0.72 -39.80
N GLN A 118 10.88 1.01 -39.49
CA GLN A 118 11.53 2.28 -39.85
C GLN A 118 11.51 2.50 -41.37
N ALA A 119 11.94 1.51 -42.15
CA ALA A 119 12.04 1.63 -43.60
C ALA A 119 10.66 1.84 -44.28
N PHE A 120 9.60 1.22 -43.75
CA PHE A 120 8.24 1.37 -44.29
C PHE A 120 7.49 2.61 -43.76
N THR A 121 8.07 3.38 -42.84
CA THR A 121 7.43 4.55 -42.20
C THR A 121 6.82 5.54 -43.18
N PRO A 122 7.52 5.97 -44.26
CA PRO A 122 6.94 6.91 -45.21
C PRO A 122 5.64 6.40 -45.85
N LEU A 123 5.54 5.10 -46.13
CA LEU A 123 4.41 4.50 -46.84
C LEU A 123 3.16 4.38 -45.97
N PHE A 124 3.31 3.92 -44.72
CA PHE A 124 2.15 3.76 -43.82
C PHE A 124 1.74 5.07 -43.12
N VAL A 125 2.63 6.05 -42.99
CA VAL A 125 2.25 7.40 -42.53
C VAL A 125 1.42 8.10 -43.60
N ALA A 126 1.78 7.97 -44.89
CA ALA A 126 1.02 8.55 -45.99
C ALA A 126 -0.43 8.02 -46.07
N SER A 127 -0.66 6.75 -45.74
CA SER A 127 -1.98 6.11 -45.73
C SER A 127 -2.74 6.24 -44.42
N LYS A 128 -2.10 6.73 -43.33
CA LYS A 128 -2.59 6.59 -41.95
C LYS A 128 -2.91 5.12 -41.60
N GLY A 129 -2.02 4.23 -42.03
CA GLY A 129 -2.18 2.79 -41.97
C GLY A 129 -2.09 2.19 -40.56
N CYS A 130 -1.95 0.88 -40.49
CA CYS A 130 -1.87 0.12 -39.25
C CYS A 130 -0.66 -0.82 -39.25
N VAL A 131 0.15 -0.76 -38.19
CA VAL A 131 1.25 -1.69 -37.95
C VAL A 131 0.81 -2.75 -36.96
N GLU A 132 0.93 -4.02 -37.32
CA GLU A 132 0.65 -5.18 -36.47
C GLU A 132 1.93 -5.94 -36.14
N LYS A 133 2.02 -6.42 -34.89
CA LYS A 133 3.17 -7.18 -34.38
C LYS A 133 2.71 -8.32 -33.47
N GLN A 134 3.28 -9.52 -33.65
CA GLN A 134 2.98 -10.70 -32.84
C GLN A 134 4.02 -10.98 -31.75
N HIS A 135 3.56 -11.10 -30.50
CA HIS A 135 4.37 -11.49 -29.34
C HIS A 135 3.67 -12.53 -28.45
N LEU A 136 4.42 -13.06 -27.49
CA LEU A 136 3.99 -14.06 -26.52
C LEU A 136 3.99 -13.47 -25.11
N LEU A 137 2.92 -13.69 -24.31
CA LEU A 137 2.73 -13.08 -22.99
C LEU A 137 3.51 -13.75 -21.85
N LEU A 138 4.09 -14.93 -22.06
CA LEU A 138 4.45 -15.81 -20.95
C LEU A 138 5.94 -15.81 -20.65
N THR A 139 6.30 -15.45 -19.42
CA THR A 139 7.55 -15.88 -18.77
C THR A 139 7.45 -17.38 -18.51
N ALA A 140 7.74 -18.18 -19.53
CA ALA A 140 7.70 -19.63 -19.43
C ALA A 140 9.07 -20.16 -19.00
N PRO A 141 9.14 -21.14 -18.09
CA PRO A 141 10.39 -21.84 -17.82
C PRO A 141 10.81 -22.62 -19.05
N LEU A 142 12.13 -22.62 -19.31
CA LEU A 142 12.85 -23.35 -20.38
C LEU A 142 12.95 -22.68 -21.78
N PRO A 143 12.08 -21.78 -22.25
CA PRO A 143 12.38 -20.92 -23.41
C PRO A 143 12.67 -19.47 -23.00
N GLY A 144 13.46 -19.27 -21.95
CA GLY A 144 13.64 -17.95 -21.33
C GLY A 144 14.22 -16.89 -22.28
N LEU A 145 15.19 -17.26 -23.12
CA LEU A 145 15.80 -16.35 -24.09
C LEU A 145 14.79 -15.93 -25.19
N TYR A 146 13.96 -16.86 -25.67
CA TYR A 146 12.90 -16.55 -26.63
C TYR A 146 11.81 -15.68 -26.00
N ALA A 147 11.37 -16.00 -24.78
CA ALA A 147 10.41 -15.20 -24.03
C ALA A 147 10.91 -13.76 -23.82
N ALA A 148 12.18 -13.59 -23.47
CA ALA A 148 12.81 -12.28 -23.34
C ALA A 148 12.75 -11.47 -24.65
N SER A 149 13.02 -12.09 -25.81
CA SER A 149 12.94 -11.42 -27.12
C SER A 149 11.51 -10.92 -27.43
N LYS A 150 10.48 -11.70 -27.07
CA LYS A 150 9.07 -11.33 -27.27
C LYS A 150 8.58 -10.30 -26.27
N ALA A 151 9.09 -10.32 -25.04
CA ALA A 151 8.83 -9.26 -24.05
C ALA A 151 9.44 -7.91 -24.50
N ALA A 152 10.67 -7.91 -25.01
CA ALA A 152 11.29 -6.71 -25.58
C ALA A 152 10.48 -6.16 -26.77
N LEU A 153 10.00 -7.04 -27.65
CA LEU A 153 9.16 -6.66 -28.78
C LEU A 153 7.83 -6.03 -28.33
N ARG A 154 7.21 -6.52 -27.25
CA ARG A 154 5.98 -5.93 -26.69
C ARG A 154 6.22 -4.48 -26.29
N THR A 155 7.26 -4.22 -25.49
CA THR A 155 7.59 -2.86 -25.05
C THR A 155 7.85 -1.94 -26.24
N LEU A 156 8.66 -2.39 -27.21
CA LEU A 156 8.91 -1.64 -28.44
C LEU A 156 7.61 -1.30 -29.20
N SER A 157 6.64 -2.22 -29.22
CA SER A 157 5.37 -2.04 -29.94
C SER A 157 4.43 -1.07 -29.23
N GLU A 158 4.30 -1.17 -27.90
CA GLU A 158 3.46 -0.26 -27.12
C GLU A 158 4.02 1.16 -27.05
N THR A 159 5.35 1.31 -27.03
CA THR A 159 5.99 2.62 -27.18
C THR A 159 5.70 3.22 -28.55
N LEU A 160 5.90 2.44 -29.63
CA LEU A 160 5.65 2.91 -31.00
C LEU A 160 4.19 3.33 -31.21
N ARG A 161 3.22 2.68 -30.55
CA ARG A 161 1.80 3.05 -30.58
C ARG A 161 1.58 4.50 -30.13
N ILE A 162 2.28 4.93 -29.09
CA ILE A 162 2.18 6.28 -28.55
C ILE A 162 2.89 7.26 -29.49
N GLU A 163 4.09 6.91 -29.95
CA GLU A 163 4.90 7.76 -30.84
C GLU A 163 4.25 8.00 -32.21
N LEU A 164 3.51 7.01 -32.74
CA LEU A 164 2.85 7.11 -34.04
C LEU A 164 1.42 7.69 -33.99
N GLN A 165 0.86 7.86 -32.79
CA GLN A 165 -0.49 8.41 -32.60
C GLN A 165 -0.69 9.80 -33.24
N PRO A 166 0.26 10.77 -33.15
CA PRO A 166 0.12 12.08 -33.77
C PRO A 166 0.01 12.04 -35.30
N PHE A 167 0.54 10.98 -35.93
CA PHE A 167 0.50 10.79 -37.38
C PHE A 167 -0.77 10.06 -37.85
N GLY A 168 -1.68 9.73 -36.94
CA GLY A 168 -2.91 9.00 -37.23
C GLY A 168 -2.69 7.52 -37.59
N VAL A 169 -1.49 6.98 -37.33
CA VAL A 169 -1.15 5.58 -37.59
C VAL A 169 -1.50 4.73 -36.38
N ARG A 170 -2.19 3.61 -36.60
CA ARG A 170 -2.54 2.66 -35.54
C ARG A 170 -1.43 1.64 -35.36
N VAL A 171 -1.16 1.26 -34.12
CA VAL A 171 -0.29 0.12 -33.81
C VAL A 171 -1.10 -0.89 -32.98
N ILE A 172 -1.08 -2.15 -33.43
CA ILE A 172 -1.73 -3.28 -32.79
C ILE A 172 -0.66 -4.26 -32.33
N THR A 173 -0.67 -4.56 -31.04
CA THR A 173 0.23 -5.53 -30.43
C THR A 173 -0.56 -6.80 -30.15
N VAL A 174 -0.23 -7.90 -30.81
CA VAL A 174 -0.97 -9.15 -30.70
C VAL A 174 -0.28 -10.09 -29.74
N THR A 175 -0.98 -10.45 -28.69
CA THR A 175 -0.62 -11.51 -27.77
C THR A 175 -1.19 -12.83 -28.27
N ALA A 176 -0.35 -13.61 -28.93
CA ALA A 176 -0.74 -14.90 -29.50
C ALA A 176 -0.60 -16.02 -28.45
N GLY A 177 -1.67 -16.80 -28.28
CA GLY A 177 -1.62 -18.12 -27.65
C GLY A 177 -0.99 -19.16 -28.60
N ALA A 178 -1.00 -20.43 -28.22
CA ALA A 178 -0.46 -21.49 -29.09
C ALA A 178 -1.29 -21.60 -30.38
N VAL A 179 -0.61 -21.56 -31.54
CA VAL A 179 -1.20 -21.72 -32.88
C VAL A 179 -0.46 -22.82 -33.62
N LYS A 180 -1.20 -23.72 -34.27
CA LYS A 180 -0.61 -24.82 -35.04
C LYS A 180 0.13 -24.26 -36.25
N SER A 181 1.46 -24.34 -36.23
CA SER A 181 2.36 -23.83 -37.27
C SER A 181 3.68 -24.60 -37.27
N HIS A 182 4.43 -24.51 -38.37
CA HIS A 182 5.75 -25.16 -38.51
C HIS A 182 6.89 -24.41 -37.79
N VAL A 183 6.60 -23.59 -36.77
CA VAL A 183 7.63 -22.79 -36.08
C VAL A 183 8.67 -23.67 -35.36
N PHE A 184 8.23 -24.80 -34.80
CA PHE A 184 9.11 -25.76 -34.12
C PHE A 184 9.98 -26.55 -35.10
N ASP A 185 9.47 -26.86 -36.30
CA ASP A 185 10.23 -27.57 -37.34
C ASP A 185 11.37 -26.72 -37.93
N ASN A 186 11.29 -25.39 -37.80
CA ASN A 186 12.27 -24.44 -38.33
C ASN A 186 13.27 -23.95 -37.27
N GLY A 187 13.17 -24.43 -36.03
CA GLY A 187 14.10 -24.11 -34.95
C GLY A 187 15.46 -24.82 -35.10
N PRO A 188 16.51 -24.36 -34.40
CA PRO A 188 17.78 -25.09 -34.35
C PRO A 188 17.57 -26.45 -33.67
N ALA A 189 18.37 -27.45 -34.05
CA ALA A 189 18.34 -28.76 -33.40
C ALA A 189 18.59 -28.61 -31.89
N TYR A 190 17.72 -29.24 -31.09
CA TYR A 190 17.86 -29.27 -29.65
C TYR A 190 19.00 -30.19 -29.25
N GLN A 191 19.92 -29.68 -28.42
CA GLN A 191 20.96 -30.47 -27.77
C GLN A 191 21.31 -29.80 -26.44
N LEU A 192 21.29 -30.57 -25.36
CA LEU A 192 21.73 -30.11 -24.04
C LEU A 192 23.26 -30.24 -23.93
N PRO A 193 23.99 -29.25 -23.38
CA PRO A 193 25.42 -29.37 -23.15
C PRO A 193 25.77 -30.51 -22.19
N GLU A 194 26.91 -31.16 -22.41
CA GLU A 194 27.43 -32.19 -21.51
C GLU A 194 27.69 -31.60 -20.11
N GLY A 195 27.16 -32.23 -19.06
CA GLY A 195 27.27 -31.75 -17.68
C GLY A 195 26.22 -30.69 -17.26
N SER A 196 25.18 -30.47 -18.07
CA SER A 196 24.08 -29.55 -17.70
C SER A 196 23.38 -29.95 -16.40
N ILE A 197 23.12 -28.94 -15.55
CA ILE A 197 22.31 -29.09 -14.33
C ILE A 197 20.84 -29.45 -14.62
N TYR A 198 20.40 -29.33 -15.88
CA TYR A 198 19.03 -29.61 -16.32
C TYR A 198 18.87 -31.01 -16.92
N THR A 199 19.88 -31.89 -16.83
CA THR A 199 19.83 -33.26 -17.37
C THR A 199 18.59 -34.04 -16.89
N HIS A 200 18.16 -33.85 -15.64
CA HIS A 200 16.97 -34.49 -15.09
C HIS A 200 15.63 -34.03 -15.73
N CYS A 201 15.64 -32.91 -16.46
CA CYS A 201 14.50 -32.36 -17.20
C CYS A 201 14.68 -32.46 -18.73
N GLU A 202 15.68 -33.20 -19.21
CA GLU A 202 16.02 -33.21 -20.63
C GLU A 202 14.85 -33.66 -21.52
N LYS A 203 14.05 -34.61 -21.03
CA LYS A 203 12.85 -35.11 -21.74
C LYS A 203 11.81 -34.01 -21.92
N GLU A 204 11.53 -33.25 -20.87
CA GLU A 204 10.57 -32.15 -20.88
C GLU A 204 11.06 -30.99 -21.75
N ILE A 205 12.34 -30.66 -21.68
CA ILE A 205 12.96 -29.63 -22.53
C ILE A 205 12.91 -30.06 -24.01
N ALA A 206 13.26 -31.31 -24.33
CA ALA A 206 13.19 -31.86 -25.68
C ALA A 206 11.75 -31.86 -26.22
N ALA A 207 10.77 -32.27 -25.39
CA ALA A 207 9.36 -32.24 -25.76
C ALA A 207 8.87 -30.82 -26.08
N ARG A 208 9.33 -29.82 -25.31
CA ARG A 208 9.01 -28.40 -25.50
C ARG A 208 9.69 -27.80 -26.72
N ALA A 209 10.94 -28.18 -26.99
CA ALA A 209 11.65 -27.80 -28.21
C ALA A 209 11.00 -28.37 -29.47
N ALA A 210 10.37 -29.54 -29.37
CA ALA A 210 9.55 -30.14 -30.43
C ALA A 210 8.09 -29.62 -30.49
N GLY A 211 7.67 -28.79 -29.52
CA GLY A 211 6.30 -28.28 -29.42
C GLY A 211 5.24 -29.32 -29.00
N ALA A 212 5.66 -30.49 -28.50
CA ALA A 212 4.77 -31.57 -28.10
C ALA A 212 3.90 -31.24 -26.87
N ASP A 213 4.36 -30.32 -26.03
CA ASP A 213 3.69 -29.83 -24.83
C ASP A 213 2.49 -28.91 -25.15
N VAL A 214 2.53 -28.23 -26.30
CA VAL A 214 1.48 -27.31 -26.74
C VAL A 214 0.54 -27.88 -27.80
N ASP A 215 0.83 -29.07 -28.36
CA ASP A 215 0.08 -29.67 -29.49
C ASP A 215 -1.45 -29.75 -29.24
N LYS A 216 -1.88 -30.16 -28.04
CA LYS A 216 -3.32 -30.22 -27.66
C LYS A 216 -3.93 -28.86 -27.32
N MET A 217 -3.09 -27.84 -27.13
CA MET A 217 -3.46 -26.47 -26.76
C MET A 217 -3.36 -25.49 -27.92
N GLN A 218 -3.00 -25.96 -29.13
CA GLN A 218 -2.95 -25.14 -30.32
C GLN A 218 -4.36 -24.83 -30.87
N SER A 219 -4.56 -23.57 -31.22
CA SER A 219 -5.69 -23.16 -32.07
C SER A 219 -5.42 -23.53 -33.53
N LYS A 220 -6.49 -23.79 -34.29
CA LYS A 220 -6.39 -23.97 -35.74
C LYS A 220 -5.91 -22.67 -36.38
N LEU A 221 -5.00 -22.79 -37.34
CA LEU A 221 -4.38 -21.67 -38.04
C LEU A 221 -5.43 -20.72 -38.64
N ASP A 222 -6.40 -21.28 -39.36
CA ASP A 222 -7.43 -20.50 -40.06
C ASP A 222 -8.34 -19.72 -39.09
N ASP A 223 -8.70 -20.32 -37.94
CA ASP A 223 -9.55 -19.66 -36.94
C ASP A 223 -8.81 -18.47 -36.29
N PHE A 224 -7.52 -18.65 -36.01
CA PHE A 224 -6.67 -17.58 -35.50
C PHE A 224 -6.52 -16.43 -36.51
N CYS A 225 -6.18 -16.75 -37.76
CA CYS A 225 -6.03 -15.77 -38.83
C CYS A 225 -7.34 -15.01 -39.09
N ARG A 226 -8.48 -15.69 -39.15
CA ARG A 226 -9.80 -15.06 -39.33
C ARG A 226 -10.12 -14.07 -38.21
N GLY A 227 -9.90 -14.45 -36.96
CA GLY A 227 -10.12 -13.57 -35.81
C GLY A 227 -9.20 -12.35 -35.84
N LEU A 228 -7.91 -12.57 -36.09
CA LEU A 228 -6.92 -11.50 -36.11
C LEU A 228 -7.15 -10.51 -37.26
N VAL A 229 -7.38 -10.99 -38.49
CA VAL A 229 -7.70 -10.11 -39.63
C VAL A 229 -9.00 -9.36 -39.38
N GLY A 230 -10.00 -9.99 -38.75
CA GLY A 230 -11.22 -9.34 -38.32
C GLY A 230 -10.97 -8.13 -37.40
N ASP A 231 -10.09 -8.27 -36.41
CA ASP A 231 -9.74 -7.16 -35.50
C ASP A 231 -8.97 -6.03 -36.21
N ILE A 232 -8.00 -6.39 -37.06
CA ILE A 232 -7.16 -5.43 -37.79
C ILE A 232 -8.02 -4.57 -38.74
N LEU A 233 -8.89 -5.22 -39.51
CA LEU A 233 -9.80 -4.56 -40.44
C LEU A 233 -10.95 -3.84 -39.71
N GLY A 234 -11.39 -4.36 -38.55
CA GLY A 234 -12.42 -3.80 -37.70
C GLY A 234 -12.00 -2.57 -36.88
N GLY A 235 -10.73 -2.15 -36.97
CA GLY A 235 -10.26 -0.91 -36.36
C GLY A 235 -9.71 -1.06 -34.93
N ALA A 236 -9.33 -2.27 -34.51
CA ALA A 236 -8.73 -2.48 -33.20
C ALA A 236 -7.45 -1.63 -32.97
N THR A 237 -7.17 -1.30 -31.72
CA THR A 237 -5.98 -0.52 -31.32
C THR A 237 -5.41 -1.05 -30.01
N GLY A 238 -4.09 -0.97 -29.82
CA GLY A 238 -3.46 -1.42 -28.58
C GLY A 238 -3.23 -2.92 -28.54
N GLU A 239 -3.15 -3.48 -27.33
CA GLU A 239 -2.87 -4.90 -27.12
C GLU A 239 -4.14 -5.76 -27.24
N ILE A 240 -4.12 -6.74 -28.16
CA ILE A 240 -5.21 -7.71 -28.36
C ILE A 240 -4.72 -9.13 -28.08
N HIS A 241 -5.59 -9.97 -27.52
CA HIS A 241 -5.27 -11.35 -27.16
C HIS A 241 -6.05 -12.30 -28.06
N ARG A 242 -5.33 -13.15 -28.80
CA ARG A 242 -5.92 -14.16 -29.70
C ARG A 242 -5.22 -15.51 -29.54
N GLY A 243 -5.88 -16.57 -29.96
CA GLY A 243 -5.40 -17.95 -29.75
C GLY A 243 -5.86 -18.55 -28.43
N LYS A 244 -5.76 -19.88 -28.32
CA LYS A 244 -6.22 -20.62 -27.15
C LYS A 244 -5.33 -20.26 -25.94
N MET A 245 -5.96 -20.12 -24.76
CA MET A 245 -5.36 -19.72 -23.48
C MET A 245 -4.83 -18.28 -23.35
N SER A 246 -4.70 -17.45 -24.39
CA SER A 246 -4.11 -16.10 -24.24
C SER A 246 -4.92 -15.17 -23.33
N SER A 247 -6.26 -15.20 -23.41
CA SER A 247 -7.14 -14.45 -22.51
C SER A 247 -7.13 -15.01 -21.07
N THR A 248 -7.00 -16.33 -20.93
CA THR A 248 -6.90 -16.99 -19.63
C THR A 248 -5.58 -16.63 -18.95
N VAL A 249 -4.45 -16.69 -19.66
CA VAL A 249 -3.13 -16.31 -19.13
C VAL A 249 -3.13 -14.83 -18.75
N LYS A 250 -3.73 -13.93 -19.54
CA LYS A 250 -3.93 -12.53 -19.15
C LYS A 250 -4.64 -12.44 -17.80
N PHE A 251 -5.81 -13.06 -17.69
CA PHE A 251 -6.59 -13.06 -16.47
C PHE A 251 -5.80 -13.62 -15.28
N LEU A 252 -5.14 -14.76 -15.43
CA LEU A 252 -4.35 -15.38 -14.38
C LEU A 252 -3.19 -14.47 -13.95
N SER A 253 -2.40 -13.96 -14.89
CA SER A 253 -1.27 -13.07 -14.60
C SER A 253 -1.67 -11.72 -13.98
N SER A 254 -2.88 -11.23 -14.24
CA SER A 254 -3.38 -9.96 -13.67
C SER A 254 -3.95 -10.08 -12.26
N TRP A 255 -4.42 -11.27 -11.86
CA TRP A 255 -5.21 -11.45 -10.63
C TRP A 255 -4.61 -12.47 -9.64
N LEU A 256 -3.77 -13.40 -10.07
CA LEU A 256 -3.10 -14.33 -9.17
C LEU A 256 -1.87 -13.70 -8.52
N PRO A 257 -1.67 -13.92 -7.20
CA PRO A 257 -0.39 -13.64 -6.58
C PRO A 257 0.76 -14.35 -7.32
N THR A 258 1.90 -13.66 -7.47
CA THR A 258 3.06 -14.15 -8.24
C THR A 258 3.50 -15.55 -7.81
N PHE A 259 3.56 -15.83 -6.50
CA PHE A 259 3.99 -17.15 -6.01
C PHE A 259 3.10 -18.30 -6.49
N LEU A 260 1.78 -18.06 -6.64
CA LEU A 260 0.84 -19.09 -7.06
C LEU A 260 0.88 -19.27 -8.57
N PHE A 261 1.08 -18.19 -9.31
CA PHE A 261 1.32 -18.24 -10.75
C PHE A 261 2.62 -18.97 -11.07
N ASP A 262 3.71 -18.67 -10.35
CA ASP A 262 5.01 -19.34 -10.49
C ASP A 262 4.87 -20.84 -10.20
N TRP A 263 4.20 -21.21 -9.11
CA TRP A 263 3.92 -22.61 -8.78
C TRP A 263 3.18 -23.33 -9.91
N LEU A 264 2.13 -22.72 -10.48
CA LEU A 264 1.38 -23.28 -11.62
C LEU A 264 2.25 -23.46 -12.87
N THR A 265 3.19 -22.55 -13.13
CA THR A 265 4.08 -22.62 -14.30
C THR A 265 5.23 -23.62 -14.15
N VAL A 266 5.62 -23.95 -12.91
CA VAL A 266 6.69 -24.90 -12.59
C VAL A 266 6.18 -26.34 -12.64
N GLN A 267 4.93 -26.59 -12.27
CA GLN A 267 4.30 -27.93 -12.35
C GLN A 267 4.35 -28.46 -13.80
N ASP A 268 4.71 -29.74 -13.95
CA ASP A 268 4.87 -30.44 -15.24
C ASP A 268 5.93 -29.84 -16.20
N SER A 269 6.73 -28.86 -15.77
CA SER A 269 7.85 -28.31 -16.54
C SER A 269 9.13 -29.14 -16.42
N GLY A 270 9.17 -30.11 -15.51
CA GLY A 270 10.35 -30.88 -15.13
C GLY A 270 11.14 -30.23 -14.00
N LEU A 271 11.08 -28.90 -13.82
CA LEU A 271 11.81 -28.20 -12.75
C LEU A 271 11.39 -28.63 -11.33
N ASP A 272 10.15 -29.11 -11.19
CA ASP A 272 9.62 -29.78 -10.01
C ASP A 272 10.42 -31.06 -9.65
N LYS A 273 10.91 -31.78 -10.65
CA LYS A 273 11.72 -32.99 -10.49
C LYS A 273 13.13 -32.68 -10.02
N ILE A 274 13.78 -31.62 -10.55
CA ILE A 274 15.08 -31.14 -10.06
C ILE A 274 14.98 -30.74 -8.59
N THR A 275 13.93 -30.01 -8.22
CA THR A 275 13.72 -29.56 -6.83
C THR A 275 13.62 -30.74 -5.86
N THR A 276 13.04 -31.86 -6.31
CA THR A 276 12.91 -33.09 -5.51
C THR A 276 14.24 -33.86 -5.42
N CYS A 277 15.02 -33.93 -6.52
CA CYS A 277 16.34 -34.57 -6.55
C CYS A 277 17.38 -33.82 -5.70
N VAL A 278 17.42 -32.49 -5.79
CA VAL A 278 18.34 -31.66 -4.98
C VAL A 278 18.04 -31.82 -3.48
N CYS A 279 16.76 -31.88 -3.09
CA CYS A 279 16.39 -32.12 -1.68
C CYS A 279 16.70 -33.54 -1.19
N ALA A 280 16.70 -34.55 -2.07
CA ALA A 280 17.06 -35.93 -1.73
C ALA A 280 18.58 -36.09 -1.55
N ASP A 281 19.40 -35.48 -2.40
CA ASP A 281 20.87 -35.52 -2.31
C ASP A 281 21.44 -34.70 -1.15
N VAL A 282 20.72 -33.68 -0.67
CA VAL A 282 21.12 -32.90 0.54
C VAL A 282 20.98 -33.71 1.84
N SER A 283 20.29 -34.86 1.80
CA SER A 283 20.15 -35.77 2.96
C SER A 283 21.20 -36.89 3.02
N GLY A 284 22.06 -37.00 2.00
CA GLY A 284 23.24 -37.86 1.99
C GLY A 284 24.53 -37.04 2.07
N ASP A 285 25.51 -37.52 2.83
CA ASP A 285 26.79 -36.85 3.13
C ASP A 285 27.70 -36.60 1.90
N ASN A 286 27.31 -35.80 0.89
CA ASN A 286 28.19 -35.45 -0.24
C ASN A 286 27.79 -34.19 -1.06
N LEU A 287 27.62 -33.03 -0.43
CA LEU A 287 27.60 -31.76 -1.17
C LEU A 287 29.01 -31.14 -1.28
N LEU A 288 29.76 -31.57 -2.30
CA LEU A 288 30.98 -30.91 -2.77
C LEU A 288 30.60 -29.88 -3.85
N ILE A 289 30.35 -28.62 -3.46
CA ILE A 289 30.53 -27.47 -4.35
C ILE A 289 31.85 -26.81 -3.94
N ARG A 290 32.87 -27.02 -4.76
CA ARG A 290 34.20 -26.45 -4.62
C ARG A 290 34.47 -25.66 -5.91
N TYR A 291 34.84 -24.38 -5.81
CA TYR A 291 34.96 -23.41 -6.93
C TYR A 291 36.39 -22.84 -6.99
N ASP A 292 37.16 -23.12 -8.05
CA ASP A 292 38.63 -22.89 -8.12
C ASP A 292 38.94 -21.59 -8.77
N LEU A 293 39.73 -20.79 -8.06
CA LEU A 293 40.17 -19.48 -8.49
C LEU A 293 41.68 -19.40 -8.70
N GLU A 294 42.47 -20.48 -8.59
CA GLU A 294 43.91 -20.41 -8.92
C GLU A 294 44.43 -21.45 -9.91
N THR A 295 43.67 -22.49 -10.26
CA THR A 295 44.00 -23.33 -11.42
C THR A 295 42.97 -23.12 -12.52
N ARG A 296 43.37 -22.49 -13.64
CA ARG A 296 42.55 -22.46 -14.87
C ARG A 296 42.37 -23.83 -15.52
N GLN A 297 42.47 -24.93 -14.77
CA GLN A 297 42.06 -26.28 -15.16
C GLN A 297 41.58 -27.06 -13.92
N SER A 298 40.45 -27.73 -14.09
CA SER A 298 39.58 -28.34 -13.09
C SER A 298 40.20 -29.51 -12.29
N ARG A 299 40.40 -29.34 -10.96
CA ARG A 299 40.32 -30.44 -9.96
C ARG A 299 40.43 -29.95 -8.51
N TRP A 300 39.64 -30.54 -7.60
CA TRP A 300 39.35 -29.95 -6.30
C TRP A 300 39.66 -30.85 -5.09
N THR A 301 40.89 -30.77 -4.59
CA THR A 301 41.32 -31.36 -3.30
C THR A 301 42.22 -30.40 -2.50
N LEU A 302 41.79 -29.98 -1.31
CA LEU A 302 42.65 -29.37 -0.29
C LEU A 302 42.44 -30.08 1.05
N ASN A 303 43.54 -30.58 1.61
CA ASN A 303 43.64 -31.16 2.95
C ASN A 303 44.45 -30.16 3.80
N MET A 304 43.94 -29.82 4.99
CA MET A 304 44.60 -28.93 5.93
C MET A 304 45.64 -29.69 6.74
N THR A 305 46.92 -29.47 6.45
CA THR A 305 48.04 -29.53 7.41
C THR A 305 49.26 -29.08 6.64
N ASP A 306 49.74 -27.86 6.89
CA ASP A 306 51.14 -27.60 7.22
C ASP A 306 51.48 -26.09 7.21
N VAL A 307 52.28 -25.73 8.21
CA VAL A 307 53.15 -24.55 8.31
C VAL A 307 52.54 -23.24 8.82
N THR A 308 52.47 -23.17 10.14
CA THR A 308 53.11 -22.09 10.89
C THR A 308 54.56 -21.87 10.46
N GLN A 309 54.91 -20.72 9.85
CA GLN A 309 56.19 -19.98 10.01
C GLN A 309 56.46 -18.97 8.88
N SER A 310 56.91 -17.77 9.28
CA SER A 310 57.58 -16.71 8.49
C SER A 310 56.66 -15.96 7.49
N ALA A 311 56.31 -14.68 7.64
CA ALA A 311 57.11 -13.48 7.88
C ALA A 311 58.29 -13.34 6.91
N TYR A 312 58.34 -12.16 6.27
CA TYR A 312 59.45 -11.53 5.52
C TYR A 312 59.41 -11.52 4.00
N GLY A 313 59.37 -10.28 3.47
CA GLY A 313 59.81 -9.89 2.12
C GLY A 313 58.67 -9.88 1.10
N GLY A 314 58.41 -8.83 0.34
CA GLY A 314 59.15 -7.60 0.11
C GLY A 314 58.55 -6.91 -1.12
N PHE A 315 58.55 -5.58 -1.06
CA PHE A 315 58.19 -4.63 -2.12
C PHE A 315 58.79 -4.91 -3.51
N LYS A 316 58.06 -4.45 -4.55
CA LYS A 316 58.45 -3.82 -5.84
C LYS A 316 57.53 -4.37 -6.95
N HIS A 317 56.93 -3.62 -7.86
CA HIS A 317 57.18 -2.31 -8.47
C HIS A 317 55.84 -1.87 -9.11
N VAL A 318 55.33 -0.64 -8.88
CA VAL A 318 55.43 0.52 -9.80
C VAL A 318 54.61 0.31 -11.09
N GLU A 319 53.70 1.18 -11.55
CA GLU A 319 53.11 2.46 -11.14
C GLU A 319 52.38 3.01 -12.41
N ASN A 320 51.50 3.99 -12.21
CA ASN A 320 50.97 4.98 -13.18
C ASN A 320 49.80 4.51 -14.08
N GLU A 321 48.62 5.14 -14.10
CA GLU A 321 48.30 6.55 -13.82
C GLU A 321 47.14 6.75 -12.82
N VAL A 322 47.42 7.59 -11.82
CA VAL A 322 46.47 8.32 -10.98
C VAL A 322 46.36 9.74 -11.54
N LEU A 323 45.29 10.46 -11.16
CA LEU A 323 45.16 11.93 -10.97
C LEU A 323 44.21 12.59 -12.00
N ARG A 324 43.13 13.32 -11.65
CA ARG A 324 42.83 14.20 -10.48
C ARG A 324 41.30 14.27 -10.24
N PHE A 325 40.71 13.88 -9.10
CA PHE A 325 40.55 14.51 -7.74
C PHE A 325 39.50 15.64 -7.65
N GLY A 326 38.60 15.70 -6.64
CA GLY A 326 38.47 15.01 -5.33
C GLY A 326 37.07 15.24 -4.69
N LYS A 327 36.73 14.99 -3.42
CA LYS A 327 37.35 14.49 -2.17
C LYS A 327 36.19 14.35 -1.16
N VAL A 328 35.92 13.18 -0.56
CA VAL A 328 35.27 13.05 0.76
C VAL A 328 35.91 11.88 1.52
N ASN A 329 36.12 12.10 2.82
CA ASN A 329 37.02 11.44 3.74
C ASN A 329 36.36 10.22 4.44
N LEU A 330 36.96 9.03 4.38
CA LEU A 330 36.56 7.83 5.13
C LEU A 330 37.70 7.41 6.09
N GLU A 331 37.98 8.25 7.07
CA GLU A 331 38.66 7.84 8.30
C GLU A 331 37.64 7.78 9.43
N LYS A 332 37.11 6.57 9.68
CA LYS A 332 36.58 6.03 10.96
C LYS A 332 35.58 4.90 10.69
N PHE A 333 36.09 3.72 10.34
CA PHE A 333 35.37 2.47 10.60
C PHE A 333 36.40 1.35 10.81
N ASP A 334 36.59 0.96 12.06
CA ASP A 334 37.37 -0.20 12.49
C ASP A 334 36.38 -1.23 13.10
N PRO A 335 36.15 -2.38 12.44
CA PRO A 335 35.20 -3.38 12.90
C PRO A 335 35.80 -4.47 13.83
N TYR A 336 36.99 -4.30 14.41
CA TYR A 336 37.55 -5.26 15.37
C TYR A 336 37.67 -4.71 16.80
N ARG A 337 36.54 -4.59 17.49
CA ARG A 337 36.53 -4.51 18.95
C ARG A 337 35.44 -5.42 19.53
N PHE A 338 35.89 -6.34 20.39
CA PHE A 338 35.16 -7.31 21.22
C PHE A 338 35.09 -8.77 20.74
N LEU A 339 36.26 -9.42 20.75
CA LEU A 339 36.39 -10.84 21.11
C LEU A 339 37.56 -10.98 22.08
N ASN A 340 37.26 -10.97 23.38
CA ASN A 340 38.01 -11.64 24.45
C ASN A 340 37.38 -11.31 25.81
N MET A 341 36.61 -12.24 26.39
CA MET A 341 36.68 -12.55 27.83
C MET A 341 36.27 -14.01 28.06
N ARG A 342 36.95 -14.61 29.03
CA ARG A 342 37.19 -16.04 29.26
C ARG A 342 35.94 -16.82 29.73
N LYS A 343 35.98 -18.14 29.47
CA LYS A 343 35.22 -19.17 30.20
C LYS A 343 35.79 -19.34 31.62
N GLU A 344 34.91 -19.45 32.61
CA GLU A 344 35.10 -20.30 33.80
C GLU A 344 33.88 -21.23 33.97
N PRO A 345 34.03 -22.44 34.54
CA PRO A 345 33.03 -23.51 34.47
C PRO A 345 32.30 -23.77 35.80
N GLY A 346 31.01 -24.11 35.74
CA GLY A 346 30.36 -24.94 36.77
C GLY A 346 28.96 -24.52 37.23
N LYS A 347 28.05 -25.51 37.16
CA LYS A 347 26.77 -25.67 37.89
C LYS A 347 25.59 -24.80 37.39
N GLU A 348 24.65 -25.39 36.65
CA GLU A 348 23.39 -26.00 37.16
C GLU A 348 22.46 -24.94 37.79
N ASN A 349 21.16 -24.81 37.50
CA ASN A 349 20.19 -25.69 36.85
C ASN A 349 18.88 -24.89 36.58
N LEU A 350 18.01 -25.48 35.75
CA LEU A 350 16.54 -25.38 35.80
C LEU A 350 15.79 -24.15 35.23
N SER A 351 15.20 -24.45 34.06
CA SER A 351 13.75 -24.51 33.82
C SER A 351 12.97 -23.23 33.48
N GLN A 352 12.13 -23.43 32.46
CA GLN A 352 10.95 -22.68 32.03
C GLN A 352 11.14 -21.67 30.88
N PHE A 353 10.20 -21.79 29.94
CA PHE A 353 9.87 -20.92 28.80
C PHE A 353 10.67 -21.06 27.49
N VAL A 354 10.16 -21.87 26.56
CA VAL A 354 9.94 -21.45 25.14
C VAL A 354 8.72 -22.19 24.57
N SER A 355 7.72 -21.43 24.11
CA SER A 355 6.58 -21.88 23.27
C SER A 355 6.86 -21.53 21.78
N PRO A 356 6.12 -22.12 20.82
CA PRO A 356 6.61 -22.39 19.47
C PRO A 356 6.36 -21.25 18.47
N THR A 357 7.27 -21.09 17.51
CA THR A 357 7.01 -20.36 16.25
C THR A 357 7.29 -21.28 15.04
N PRO A 358 6.49 -21.21 13.95
CA PRO A 358 6.64 -22.10 12.80
C PRO A 358 7.48 -21.51 11.65
N ASN A 359 8.38 -22.36 11.14
CA ASN A 359 8.80 -22.55 9.75
C ASN A 359 9.32 -21.35 8.92
N TYR A 360 10.60 -21.03 9.10
CA TYR A 360 11.53 -20.78 7.99
C TYR A 360 12.55 -21.93 7.98
N LEU A 361 12.73 -22.62 6.85
CA LEU A 361 13.77 -23.64 6.66
C LEU A 361 15.14 -22.96 6.57
N GLY A 362 15.73 -22.68 7.73
CA GLY A 362 17.15 -22.42 7.91
C GLY A 362 17.74 -23.50 8.81
N PHE A 363 18.58 -24.38 8.26
CA PHE A 363 19.30 -25.38 9.05
C PHE A 363 20.40 -24.70 9.87
N GLY A 364 20.18 -24.57 11.18
CA GLY A 364 21.21 -24.23 12.16
C GLY A 364 21.72 -25.49 12.86
N CYS A 365 23.03 -25.72 12.83
CA CYS A 365 23.69 -26.86 13.46
C CYS A 365 23.94 -26.55 14.95
N GLY A 366 23.36 -27.36 15.85
CA GLY A 366 23.68 -27.38 17.29
C GLY A 366 24.59 -28.57 17.64
N PRO A 367 25.45 -28.45 18.67
CA PRO A 367 26.51 -29.42 18.95
C PRO A 367 25.97 -30.63 19.73
N HIS A 368 26.56 -31.79 19.45
CA HIS A 368 26.37 -33.12 20.06
C HIS A 368 25.41 -34.05 19.33
N GLY A 369 26.03 -34.96 18.55
CA GLY A 369 25.37 -35.95 17.73
C GLY A 369 24.88 -37.20 18.45
N LYS A 370 24.19 -38.00 17.63
CA LYS A 370 23.73 -39.40 17.73
C LYS A 370 22.21 -39.49 17.56
N LEU A 371 21.78 -39.79 16.33
CA LEU A 371 20.43 -40.28 16.05
C LEU A 371 20.52 -41.78 15.75
N ALA A 372 19.98 -42.57 16.67
CA ALA A 372 19.72 -43.99 16.51
C ALA A 372 18.47 -44.19 15.64
N TYR A 373 18.60 -45.12 14.71
CA TYR A 373 17.57 -45.61 13.80
C TYR A 373 16.42 -46.26 14.58
N ARG A 374 15.17 -45.87 14.30
CA ARG A 374 13.98 -46.68 14.66
C ARG A 374 12.94 -46.57 13.55
N GLN A 375 12.81 -47.66 12.78
CA GLN A 375 11.74 -47.90 11.83
C GLN A 375 10.37 -47.77 12.52
N ARG A 376 9.48 -47.00 11.90
CA ARG A 376 8.03 -47.24 11.93
C ARG A 376 7.53 -47.18 10.49
N GLU A 377 7.40 -48.37 9.90
CA GLU A 377 6.37 -48.60 8.91
C GLU A 377 5.01 -48.43 9.61
N ASP A 378 4.17 -47.51 9.11
CA ASP A 378 2.73 -47.73 9.05
C ASP A 378 2.03 -46.65 8.18
N MET A 379 1.46 -47.15 7.08
CA MET A 379 0.32 -46.64 6.31
C MET A 379 0.31 -45.15 5.86
N ARG A 380 0.91 -44.87 4.70
CA ARG A 380 0.43 -43.82 3.78
C ARG A 380 -0.37 -44.46 2.64
N ASN A 381 -1.65 -44.14 2.58
CA ASN A 381 -2.61 -44.67 1.61
C ASN A 381 -2.41 -43.96 0.24
N PRO A 382 -1.93 -44.62 -0.83
CA PRO A 382 -1.57 -43.96 -2.10
C PRO A 382 -2.79 -43.52 -2.94
N VAL A 383 -4.01 -43.82 -2.50
CA VAL A 383 -5.25 -43.62 -3.28
C VAL A 383 -5.84 -42.22 -3.10
N LEU A 384 -5.53 -41.52 -2.01
CA LEU A 384 -6.06 -40.17 -1.71
C LEU A 384 -5.27 -39.03 -2.39
N ASP A 385 -3.98 -39.20 -2.65
CA ASP A 385 -3.16 -38.17 -3.31
C ASP A 385 -3.36 -38.16 -4.84
N LEU A 386 -3.46 -39.33 -5.47
CA LEU A 386 -3.74 -39.41 -6.91
C LEU A 386 -5.16 -38.95 -7.28
N SER A 387 -6.14 -39.13 -6.39
CA SER A 387 -7.53 -38.73 -6.65
C SER A 387 -7.73 -37.23 -6.55
N VAL A 388 -7.02 -36.52 -5.66
CA VAL A 388 -7.05 -35.05 -5.58
C VAL A 388 -6.32 -34.41 -6.76
N VAL A 389 -5.18 -34.98 -7.19
CA VAL A 389 -4.45 -34.51 -8.37
C VAL A 389 -5.23 -34.79 -9.67
N ALA A 390 -5.84 -35.98 -9.79
CA ALA A 390 -6.68 -36.32 -10.94
C ALA A 390 -7.98 -35.49 -10.99
N LEU A 391 -8.59 -35.18 -9.85
CA LEU A 391 -9.76 -34.31 -9.73
C LEU A 391 -9.40 -32.87 -10.15
N ASN A 392 -8.26 -32.36 -9.70
CA ASN A 392 -7.76 -31.03 -10.09
C ASN A 392 -7.44 -30.96 -11.60
N MET A 393 -6.85 -32.01 -12.18
CA MET A 393 -6.60 -32.08 -13.64
C MET A 393 -7.89 -32.21 -14.47
N TYR A 394 -8.93 -32.88 -13.95
CA TYR A 394 -10.24 -33.00 -14.60
C TYR A 394 -11.03 -31.69 -14.58
N LEU A 395 -10.91 -30.92 -13.48
CA LEU A 395 -11.49 -29.59 -13.30
C LEU A 395 -10.78 -28.47 -14.10
N LEU A 396 -9.57 -28.71 -14.60
CA LEU A 396 -8.87 -27.78 -15.49
C LEU A 396 -9.24 -27.99 -16.96
N LYS A 397 -9.64 -29.21 -17.35
CA LYS A 397 -9.95 -29.57 -18.75
C LYS A 397 -11.36 -29.22 -19.22
N THR A 398 -12.33 -29.00 -18.33
CA THR A 398 -13.77 -28.98 -18.68
C THR A 398 -14.44 -27.60 -18.66
N GLY A 399 -13.69 -26.48 -18.65
CA GLY A 399 -14.30 -25.14 -18.54
C GLY A 399 -14.82 -24.82 -17.13
N THR A 400 -14.43 -25.64 -16.17
CA THR A 400 -14.97 -25.71 -14.81
C THR A 400 -14.51 -24.55 -13.91
N ILE A 401 -13.43 -23.83 -14.27
CA ILE A 401 -13.03 -22.59 -13.60
C ILE A 401 -14.00 -21.44 -13.93
N ALA A 402 -14.47 -21.36 -15.18
CA ALA A 402 -15.47 -20.37 -15.57
C ALA A 402 -16.81 -20.68 -14.90
N THR A 403 -17.18 -21.96 -14.78
CA THR A 403 -18.36 -22.36 -14.01
C THR A 403 -18.16 -22.18 -12.51
N ALA A 404 -16.98 -22.46 -11.94
CA ALA A 404 -16.68 -22.22 -10.52
C ALA A 404 -16.73 -20.73 -10.19
N PHE A 405 -16.21 -19.88 -11.07
CA PHE A 405 -16.35 -18.44 -10.95
C PHE A 405 -17.82 -17.99 -11.09
N ALA A 406 -18.57 -18.55 -12.04
CA ALA A 406 -20.01 -18.30 -12.15
C ALA A 406 -20.77 -18.75 -10.90
N TYR A 407 -20.38 -19.88 -10.28
CA TYR A 407 -20.93 -20.35 -9.00
C TYR A 407 -20.51 -19.45 -7.84
N LEU A 408 -19.29 -18.90 -7.83
CA LEU A 408 -18.86 -17.93 -6.82
C LEU A 408 -19.63 -16.60 -6.94
N VAL A 409 -19.82 -16.10 -8.16
CA VAL A 409 -20.64 -14.92 -8.43
C VAL A 409 -22.09 -15.19 -8.06
N LEU A 410 -22.65 -16.34 -8.46
CA LEU A 410 -24.01 -16.73 -8.10
C LEU A 410 -24.16 -16.89 -6.58
N ALA A 411 -23.20 -17.50 -5.89
CA ALA A 411 -23.19 -17.62 -4.44
C ALA A 411 -23.11 -16.24 -3.76
N ALA A 412 -22.32 -15.30 -4.30
CA ALA A 412 -22.27 -13.93 -3.82
C ALA A 412 -23.60 -13.21 -4.01
N VAL A 413 -24.23 -13.33 -5.19
CA VAL A 413 -25.55 -12.76 -5.48
C VAL A 413 -26.62 -13.36 -4.57
N ILE A 414 -26.67 -14.69 -4.43
CA ILE A 414 -27.57 -15.39 -3.52
C ILE A 414 -27.34 -14.92 -2.07
N SER A 415 -26.09 -14.76 -1.64
CA SER A 415 -25.75 -14.27 -0.31
C SER A 415 -26.27 -12.84 -0.07
N ILE A 416 -26.13 -11.95 -1.07
CA ILE A 416 -26.68 -10.59 -1.04
C ILE A 416 -28.20 -10.62 -0.96
N LEU A 417 -28.87 -11.44 -1.78
CA LEU A 417 -30.32 -11.57 -1.79
C LEU A 417 -30.87 -12.14 -0.48
N ILE A 418 -30.27 -13.21 0.05
CA ILE A 418 -30.63 -13.79 1.35
C ILE A 418 -30.46 -12.74 2.45
N ASN A 419 -29.37 -11.96 2.43
CA ASN A 419 -29.14 -10.93 3.43
C ASN A 419 -30.16 -9.78 3.34
N ALA A 420 -30.52 -9.34 2.13
CA ALA A 420 -31.55 -8.34 1.93
C ALA A 420 -32.94 -8.85 2.39
N LEU A 421 -33.31 -10.08 1.98
CA LEU A 421 -34.57 -10.71 2.38
C LEU A 421 -34.64 -10.93 3.89
N ASN A 422 -33.56 -11.37 4.53
CA ASN A 422 -33.55 -11.62 5.97
C ASN A 422 -33.75 -10.32 6.78
N GLN A 423 -33.20 -9.20 6.33
CA GLN A 423 -33.38 -7.90 6.97
C GLN A 423 -34.83 -7.37 6.83
N VAL A 424 -35.49 -7.65 5.71
CA VAL A 424 -36.86 -7.17 5.44
C VAL A 424 -37.92 -8.09 6.06
N LEU A 425 -37.76 -9.42 5.94
CA LEU A 425 -38.75 -10.41 6.36
C LEU A 425 -38.68 -10.78 7.84
N PHE A 426 -37.50 -10.67 8.47
CA PHE A 426 -37.28 -11.08 9.86
C PHE A 426 -36.69 -9.98 10.74
N PRO A 427 -37.34 -8.80 10.85
CA PRO A 427 -36.86 -7.73 11.72
C PRO A 427 -36.94 -8.14 13.19
N LYS A 428 -35.83 -7.97 13.92
CA LYS A 428 -35.76 -8.27 15.37
C LYS A 428 -36.27 -7.09 16.19
N ARG A 429 -37.49 -7.19 16.71
CA ARG A 429 -38.14 -6.10 17.48
C ARG A 429 -37.45 -5.77 18.81
N ASN A 430 -36.79 -6.74 19.44
CA ASN A 430 -36.14 -6.56 20.75
C ASN A 430 -34.68 -6.04 20.65
N GLN A 431 -34.25 -5.65 19.45
CA GLN A 431 -32.91 -5.12 19.18
C GLN A 431 -33.03 -3.77 18.46
N PRO A 432 -31.99 -2.91 18.53
CA PRO A 432 -31.99 -1.68 17.76
C PRO A 432 -32.16 -1.96 16.25
N PRO A 433 -32.87 -1.09 15.52
CA PRO A 433 -33.12 -1.28 14.09
C PRO A 433 -31.81 -1.38 13.32
N VAL A 434 -31.69 -2.43 12.51
CA VAL A 434 -30.52 -2.66 11.64
C VAL A 434 -30.57 -1.72 10.46
N VAL A 435 -29.48 -0.98 10.22
CA VAL A 435 -29.32 -0.20 8.99
C VAL A 435 -29.25 -1.16 7.81
N PHE A 436 -30.17 -0.98 6.87
CA PHE A 436 -30.24 -1.82 5.68
C PHE A 436 -28.93 -1.78 4.90
N HIS A 437 -28.40 -2.96 4.57
CA HIS A 437 -27.17 -3.11 3.80
C HIS A 437 -27.26 -4.29 2.84
N TRP A 438 -26.63 -4.14 1.67
CA TRP A 438 -26.65 -5.17 0.62
C TRP A 438 -25.64 -6.29 0.91
N VAL A 439 -24.38 -5.93 1.13
CA VAL A 439 -23.27 -6.89 1.23
C VAL A 439 -23.12 -7.36 2.69
N PRO A 440 -23.29 -8.66 3.00
CA PRO A 440 -23.40 -9.14 4.39
C PRO A 440 -22.17 -8.88 5.27
N TRP A 441 -20.96 -8.95 4.70
CA TRP A 441 -19.71 -8.72 5.43
C TRP A 441 -19.33 -7.24 5.46
N LEU A 442 -19.45 -6.54 4.34
CA LEU A 442 -19.08 -5.13 4.25
C LEU A 442 -20.07 -4.24 5.03
N GLY A 443 -21.36 -4.60 5.05
CA GLY A 443 -22.41 -3.82 5.68
C GLY A 443 -22.48 -2.40 5.12
N SER A 444 -22.52 -1.39 5.99
CA SER A 444 -22.52 0.03 5.56
C SER A 444 -21.16 0.71 5.75
N ALA A 445 -20.05 -0.06 5.68
CA ALA A 445 -18.69 0.45 5.88
C ALA A 445 -18.37 1.68 5.03
N ILE A 446 -18.68 1.61 3.73
CA ILE A 446 -18.30 2.61 2.74
C ILE A 446 -19.01 3.91 3.05
N GLU A 447 -20.33 3.87 3.19
CA GLU A 447 -21.13 5.08 3.47
C GLU A 447 -20.75 5.70 4.81
N TYR A 448 -20.49 4.88 5.83
CA TYR A 448 -20.03 5.36 7.14
C TYR A 448 -18.64 6.00 7.07
N GLY A 449 -17.71 5.39 6.33
CA GLY A 449 -16.32 5.86 6.23
C GLY A 449 -16.16 7.11 5.37
N MET A 450 -17.03 7.30 4.36
CA MET A 450 -17.01 8.48 3.49
C MET A 450 -17.57 9.73 4.17
N ASP A 451 -18.70 9.62 4.88
CA ASP A 451 -19.29 10.75 5.61
C ASP A 451 -20.14 10.23 6.78
N PRO A 452 -19.55 10.09 7.98
CA PRO A 452 -20.24 9.55 9.14
C PRO A 452 -21.40 10.45 9.59
N PHE A 453 -21.30 11.77 9.46
CA PHE A 453 -22.35 12.70 9.90
C PHE A 453 -23.58 12.64 9.00
N LYS A 454 -23.39 12.64 7.67
CA LYS A 454 -24.48 12.44 6.71
C LYS A 454 -25.10 11.04 6.87
N PHE A 455 -24.27 10.04 7.15
CA PHE A 455 -24.75 8.69 7.48
C PHE A 455 -25.65 8.68 8.73
N TYR A 456 -25.25 9.34 9.83
CA TYR A 456 -26.08 9.44 11.03
C TYR A 456 -27.40 10.16 10.77
N SER A 457 -27.34 11.32 10.12
CA SER A 457 -28.51 12.15 9.80
C SER A 457 -29.57 11.37 9.01
N ARG A 458 -29.14 10.70 7.95
CA ARG A 458 -30.01 9.92 7.06
C ARG A 458 -30.66 8.74 7.78
N ASN A 459 -29.91 8.04 8.62
CA ASN A 459 -30.42 6.86 9.31
C ASN A 459 -31.33 7.22 10.49
N ARG A 460 -31.04 8.32 11.19
CA ARG A 460 -31.95 8.89 12.18
C ARG A 460 -33.30 9.23 11.57
N GLN A 461 -33.33 9.91 10.43
CA GLN A 461 -34.58 10.26 9.75
C GLN A 461 -35.40 9.04 9.33
N LYS A 462 -34.73 7.95 8.91
CA LYS A 462 -35.39 6.71 8.47
C LYS A 462 -35.91 5.86 9.62
N ALA A 463 -35.14 5.75 10.70
CA ALA A 463 -35.48 4.92 11.85
C ALA A 463 -36.30 5.67 12.90
N SER A 464 -36.44 6.99 12.79
CA SER A 464 -36.93 7.90 13.84
C SER A 464 -36.31 7.60 15.21
N ALA A 465 -35.07 7.10 15.21
CA ALA A 465 -34.40 6.57 16.39
C ALA A 465 -33.00 7.15 16.49
N LEU A 466 -32.63 7.53 17.72
CA LEU A 466 -31.26 7.92 18.06
C LEU A 466 -30.35 6.70 18.24
N ILE A 467 -30.91 5.48 18.16
CA ILE A 467 -30.18 4.22 18.34
C ILE A 467 -30.42 3.30 17.16
N PHE A 468 -29.36 2.86 16.48
CA PHE A 468 -29.45 1.94 15.36
C PHE A 468 -28.22 1.03 15.25
N PHE A 469 -28.40 -0.14 14.65
CA PHE A 469 -27.38 -1.15 14.49
C PHE A 469 -26.70 -1.06 13.12
N LEU A 470 -25.38 -0.97 13.11
CA LEU A 470 -24.52 -0.96 11.94
C LEU A 470 -23.66 -2.23 11.91
N ARG A 471 -23.68 -2.93 10.77
CA ARG A 471 -22.75 -4.03 10.51
C ARG A 471 -21.53 -3.50 9.76
N TYR A 472 -20.33 -3.86 10.24
CA TYR A 472 -19.07 -3.63 9.56
C TYR A 472 -18.12 -4.81 9.82
N SER A 473 -17.85 -5.64 8.82
CA SER A 473 -17.03 -6.86 8.96
C SER A 473 -17.58 -7.77 10.08
N GLN A 474 -16.72 -8.22 11.00
CA GLN A 474 -17.10 -8.93 12.22
C GLN A 474 -17.61 -8.01 13.34
N LEU A 475 -17.50 -6.69 13.17
CA LEU A 475 -17.90 -5.71 14.18
C LEU A 475 -19.38 -5.36 14.04
N ARG A 476 -20.08 -5.51 15.16
CA ARG A 476 -21.51 -5.27 15.33
C ARG A 476 -21.67 -3.98 16.13
N LYS A 477 -21.82 -2.85 15.45
CA LYS A 477 -21.84 -1.52 16.07
C LYS A 477 -23.27 -1.11 16.40
N ILE A 478 -23.49 -0.55 17.59
CA ILE A 478 -24.73 0.08 17.98
C ILE A 478 -24.44 1.55 18.15
N ILE A 479 -24.99 2.35 17.25
CA ILE A 479 -24.81 3.80 17.24
C ILE A 479 -25.81 4.38 18.23
N CYS A 480 -25.33 5.20 19.15
CA CYS A 480 -26.07 5.83 20.23
C CYS A 480 -25.85 7.35 20.12
N LEU A 481 -26.83 8.05 19.54
CA LEU A 481 -26.77 9.49 19.29
C LEU A 481 -27.47 10.32 20.38
N GLY A 482 -27.21 11.62 20.39
CA GLY A 482 -27.81 12.57 21.32
C GLY A 482 -27.29 12.42 22.75
N ARG A 483 -27.94 13.13 23.69
CA ARG A 483 -27.48 13.24 25.08
C ARG A 483 -27.45 11.89 25.80
N ARG A 484 -28.55 11.14 25.76
CA ARG A 484 -28.64 9.81 26.37
C ARG A 484 -27.70 8.81 25.71
N GLY A 485 -27.55 8.88 24.38
CA GLY A 485 -26.63 7.99 23.67
C GLY A 485 -25.18 8.23 24.10
N ASN A 486 -24.78 9.50 24.19
CA ASN A 486 -23.47 9.88 24.72
C ASN A 486 -23.32 9.41 26.18
N ASP A 487 -24.28 9.69 27.06
CA ASP A 487 -24.27 9.24 28.46
C ASP A 487 -24.11 7.72 28.56
N PHE A 488 -24.92 6.98 27.81
CA PHE A 488 -24.90 5.52 27.78
C PHE A 488 -23.53 4.97 27.42
N VAL A 489 -22.83 5.55 26.42
CA VAL A 489 -21.49 5.07 26.02
C VAL A 489 -20.39 5.55 26.97
N PHE A 490 -20.43 6.79 27.43
CA PHE A 490 -19.37 7.37 28.27
C PHE A 490 -19.42 6.92 29.73
N ASN A 491 -20.63 6.75 30.27
CA ASN A 491 -20.88 6.50 31.70
C ASN A 491 -21.37 5.10 32.03
N SER A 492 -21.52 4.19 31.04
CA SER A 492 -21.70 2.74 31.30
C SER A 492 -20.67 2.21 32.29
N LYS A 493 -21.01 1.21 33.10
CA LYS A 493 -20.11 0.68 34.14
C LYS A 493 -18.86 0.03 33.52
N LEU A 494 -17.80 -0.07 34.30
CA LEU A 494 -16.54 -0.66 33.85
C LEU A 494 -16.66 -2.17 33.56
N GLU A 495 -17.49 -2.87 34.34
CA GLU A 495 -17.80 -4.29 34.13
C GLU A 495 -18.57 -4.54 32.83
N ASP A 496 -19.36 -3.56 32.39
CA ASP A 496 -20.25 -3.71 31.25
C ASP A 496 -19.59 -3.39 29.92
N VAL A 497 -18.61 -2.47 29.89
CA VAL A 497 -17.99 -2.01 28.65
C VAL A 497 -16.48 -1.77 28.75
N SER A 498 -15.75 -2.10 27.67
CA SER A 498 -14.29 -1.87 27.53
C SER A 498 -13.96 -0.95 26.36
N ALA A 499 -13.09 0.03 26.60
CA ALA A 499 -12.42 0.74 25.52
C ALA A 499 -11.18 -0.02 25.02
N GLU A 500 -10.47 -0.68 25.95
CA GLU A 500 -9.20 -1.35 25.67
C GLU A 500 -9.37 -2.44 24.59
N GLU A 501 -10.41 -3.27 24.67
CA GLU A 501 -10.67 -4.33 23.69
C GLU A 501 -10.96 -3.82 22.27
N VAL A 502 -11.35 -2.55 22.12
CA VAL A 502 -11.59 -1.94 20.80
C VAL A 502 -10.30 -1.37 20.22
N TYR A 503 -9.53 -0.64 21.04
CA TYR A 503 -8.42 0.18 20.55
C TYR A 503 -7.05 -0.47 20.70
N ASN A 504 -6.91 -1.48 21.57
CA ASN A 504 -5.64 -2.18 21.81
C ASN A 504 -5.01 -2.72 20.51
N PRO A 505 -5.72 -3.40 19.59
CA PRO A 505 -5.09 -3.96 18.39
C PRO A 505 -4.41 -2.91 17.50
N LEU A 506 -4.97 -1.69 17.45
CA LEU A 506 -4.41 -0.58 16.67
C LEU A 506 -3.26 0.12 17.41
N THR A 507 -3.44 0.35 18.71
CA THR A 507 -2.55 1.22 19.50
C THR A 507 -1.35 0.48 20.10
N LEU A 508 -1.47 -0.81 20.41
CA LEU A 508 -0.38 -1.62 20.98
C LEU A 508 0.87 -1.63 20.09
N PRO A 509 0.78 -1.86 18.76
CA PRO A 509 1.97 -1.81 17.89
C PRO A 509 2.67 -0.44 17.85
N MET A 510 1.99 0.63 18.27
CA MET A 510 2.48 2.00 18.21
C MET A 510 3.03 2.46 19.57
N TYR A 511 2.23 2.32 20.62
CA TYR A 511 2.58 2.80 21.97
C TYR A 511 3.42 1.78 22.74
N GLY A 512 3.26 0.49 22.42
CA GLY A 512 3.93 -0.60 23.12
C GLY A 512 3.16 -1.15 24.31
N LYS A 513 3.79 -2.14 24.95
CA LYS A 513 3.15 -2.94 26.00
C LYS A 513 2.96 -2.17 27.30
N GLY A 514 1.87 -2.45 28.01
CA GLY A 514 1.60 -1.87 29.32
C GLY A 514 1.24 -0.39 29.31
N VAL A 515 0.99 0.22 28.15
CA VAL A 515 0.67 1.65 28.00
C VAL A 515 -0.71 1.83 27.39
N ALA A 516 -1.44 2.85 27.86
CA ALA A 516 -2.74 3.24 27.34
C ALA A 516 -3.75 2.07 27.33
N TYR A 517 -4.06 1.52 26.16
CA TYR A 517 -5.04 0.44 26.01
C TYR A 517 -4.45 -0.97 26.17
N ASP A 518 -3.15 -1.11 26.45
CA ASP A 518 -2.51 -2.40 26.79
C ASP A 518 -2.31 -2.60 28.30
N CYS A 519 -3.21 -2.06 29.11
CA CYS A 519 -3.19 -2.25 30.55
C CYS A 519 -4.62 -2.30 31.11
N THR A 520 -4.75 -2.62 32.40
CA THR A 520 -6.07 -2.56 33.06
C THR A 520 -6.54 -1.11 33.18
N ASN A 521 -7.85 -0.91 33.26
CA ASN A 521 -8.41 0.45 33.38
C ASN A 521 -7.87 1.20 34.61
N ALA A 522 -7.56 0.49 35.71
CA ALA A 522 -6.96 1.08 36.89
C ALA A 522 -5.57 1.66 36.61
N VAL A 523 -4.70 0.90 35.93
CA VAL A 523 -3.36 1.34 35.51
C VAL A 523 -3.46 2.48 34.50
N PHE A 524 -4.40 2.39 33.54
CA PHE A 524 -4.67 3.47 32.59
C PHE A 524 -5.02 4.79 33.30
N LEU A 525 -5.86 4.75 34.34
CA LEU A 525 -6.23 5.94 35.11
C LEU A 525 -5.04 6.50 35.90
N GLU A 526 -4.12 5.66 36.37
CA GLU A 526 -2.87 6.11 36.98
C GLU A 526 -1.95 6.79 35.97
N GLN A 527 -1.76 6.21 34.78
CA GLN A 527 -1.00 6.81 33.69
C GLN A 527 -1.59 8.17 33.27
N LYS A 528 -2.92 8.23 33.13
CA LYS A 528 -3.65 9.47 32.84
C LYS A 528 -3.46 10.51 33.93
N ARG A 529 -3.42 10.11 35.22
CA ARG A 529 -3.13 11.01 36.34
C ARG A 529 -1.73 11.61 36.21
N PHE A 530 -0.70 10.78 35.95
CA PHE A 530 0.67 11.27 35.78
C PHE A 530 0.76 12.32 34.67
N CYS A 531 0.12 12.05 33.52
CA CYS A 531 0.07 13.00 32.40
C CYS A 531 -0.68 14.28 32.77
N ARG A 532 -1.84 14.17 33.45
CA ARG A 532 -2.64 15.32 33.87
C ARG A 532 -1.83 16.22 34.80
N ASP A 533 -1.11 15.65 35.77
CA ASP A 533 -0.37 16.42 36.75
C ASP A 533 0.73 17.26 36.06
N ALA A 534 1.37 16.72 35.00
CA ALA A 534 2.31 17.43 34.15
C ALA A 534 1.68 18.48 33.18
N LEU A 535 0.35 18.49 33.06
CA LEU A 535 -0.43 19.41 32.22
C LEU A 535 -1.26 20.40 33.07
N THR A 536 -0.85 20.65 34.32
CA THR A 536 -1.56 21.54 35.25
C THR A 536 -0.76 22.79 35.64
N GLY A 537 -1.45 23.72 36.31
CA GLY A 537 -1.13 25.14 36.55
C GLY A 537 0.32 25.58 36.34
N PRO A 538 1.27 25.23 37.23
CA PRO A 538 2.64 25.76 37.17
C PRO A 538 3.37 25.46 35.86
N ALA A 539 3.20 24.25 35.30
CA ALA A 539 3.84 23.86 34.04
C ALA A 539 3.31 24.65 32.84
N LEU A 540 1.99 24.91 32.81
CA LEU A 540 1.35 25.67 31.72
C LEU A 540 1.86 27.12 31.61
N HIS A 541 2.32 27.72 32.71
CA HIS A 541 2.86 29.09 32.69
C HIS A 541 4.14 29.17 31.85
N GLY A 542 5.05 28.21 32.02
CA GLY A 542 6.28 28.13 31.23
C GLY A 542 6.05 27.76 29.77
N TYR A 543 4.98 26.99 29.48
CA TYR A 543 4.70 26.54 28.12
C TYR A 543 4.32 27.66 27.16
N VAL A 544 3.65 28.73 27.62
CA VAL A 544 3.29 29.86 26.74
C VAL A 544 4.53 30.48 26.10
N GLU A 545 5.56 30.75 26.90
CA GLU A 545 6.80 31.35 26.41
C GLU A 545 7.52 30.42 25.42
N LEU A 546 7.55 29.12 25.72
CA LEU A 546 8.13 28.11 24.83
C LEU A 546 7.38 28.02 23.49
N ILE A 547 6.05 28.02 23.53
CA ILE A 547 5.22 28.01 22.32
C ILE A 547 5.47 29.26 21.49
N CYS A 548 5.52 30.44 22.13
CA CYS A 548 5.78 31.70 21.42
C CYS A 548 7.11 31.65 20.66
N ARG A 549 8.18 31.24 21.33
CA ARG A 549 9.52 31.14 20.72
C ARG A 549 9.54 30.18 19.54
N GLU A 550 8.92 29.01 19.66
CA GLU A 550 8.89 28.02 18.57
C GLU A 550 8.09 28.51 17.35
N VAL A 551 6.96 29.19 17.56
CA VAL A 551 6.16 29.76 16.48
C VAL A 551 6.91 30.90 15.80
N GLU A 552 7.49 31.83 16.57
CA GLU A 552 8.24 32.97 16.03
C GLU A 552 9.49 32.53 15.26
N ASP A 553 10.20 31.52 15.76
CA ASP A 553 11.36 30.92 15.09
C ASP A 553 10.97 30.17 13.81
N TYR A 554 9.88 29.39 13.85
CA TYR A 554 9.35 28.76 12.63
C TYR A 554 8.94 29.81 11.59
N VAL A 555 8.25 30.87 12.02
CA VAL A 555 7.79 31.95 11.15
C VAL A 555 8.96 32.67 10.51
N GLY A 556 9.97 33.05 11.30
CA GLY A 556 11.16 33.75 10.80
C GLY A 556 12.02 32.91 9.84
N ARG A 557 11.95 31.58 9.92
CA ARG A 557 12.67 30.65 9.03
C ARG A 557 11.87 30.29 7.77
N SER A 558 10.55 30.25 7.85
CA SER A 558 9.70 29.64 6.81
C SER A 558 8.94 30.64 5.94
N PHE A 559 8.78 31.89 6.40
CA PHE A 559 8.07 32.94 5.65
C PHE A 559 8.98 34.12 5.30
N SER A 560 8.62 34.84 4.24
CA SER A 560 9.30 36.04 3.79
C SER A 560 9.18 37.18 4.81
N PRO A 561 10.09 38.17 4.77
CA PRO A 561 10.02 39.36 5.60
C PRO A 561 8.68 40.10 5.49
N LYS A 562 8.31 40.83 6.57
CA LYS A 562 7.06 41.59 6.65
C LYS A 562 6.84 42.48 5.42
N GLY A 563 5.64 42.40 4.83
CA GLY A 563 5.23 43.20 3.68
C GLY A 563 5.26 42.46 2.34
N ILE A 564 5.75 41.22 2.31
CA ILE A 564 5.74 40.34 1.13
C ILE A 564 4.60 39.31 1.27
N SER A 565 3.90 39.03 0.17
CA SER A 565 2.87 37.99 0.13
C SER A 565 3.49 36.64 -0.24
N ASP A 566 3.22 35.62 0.57
CA ASP A 566 3.62 34.23 0.34
C ASP A 566 2.42 33.29 0.28
N SER A 567 2.60 32.12 -0.35
CA SER A 567 1.64 31.01 -0.34
C SER A 567 2.22 29.80 0.39
N PHE A 568 1.42 29.12 1.19
CA PHE A 568 1.84 27.92 1.92
C PHE A 568 0.72 26.88 1.96
N GLU A 569 1.10 25.61 2.16
CA GLU A 569 0.14 24.52 2.38
C GLU A 569 -0.27 24.50 3.86
N VAL A 570 -1.56 24.70 4.13
CA VAL A 570 -2.06 24.97 5.48
C VAL A 570 -1.87 23.77 6.41
N LEU A 571 -2.20 22.55 5.96
CA LEU A 571 -2.17 21.38 6.83
C LEU A 571 -0.75 21.02 7.25
N HIS A 572 0.19 20.99 6.31
CA HIS A 572 1.60 20.73 6.55
C HIS A 572 2.20 21.77 7.48
N THR A 573 1.94 23.05 7.23
CA THR A 573 2.48 24.15 8.03
C THR A 573 1.95 24.11 9.46
N MET A 574 0.64 23.91 9.62
CA MET A 574 0.05 23.81 10.95
C MET A 574 0.47 22.53 11.67
N ALA A 575 0.64 21.42 10.97
CA ALA A 575 1.20 20.18 11.53
C ALA A 575 2.61 20.43 12.08
N ASP A 576 3.51 21.03 11.30
CA ASP A 576 4.87 21.35 11.75
C ASP A 576 4.86 22.23 13.01
N ILE A 577 4.12 23.35 12.98
CA ILE A 577 4.04 24.27 14.11
C ILE A 577 3.52 23.55 15.36
N MET A 578 2.46 22.75 15.23
CA MET A 578 1.88 22.00 16.34
C MET A 578 2.80 20.90 16.86
N LEU A 579 3.56 20.22 15.98
CA LEU A 579 4.54 19.21 16.36
C LEU A 579 5.70 19.83 17.14
N LEU A 580 6.28 20.93 16.63
CA LEU A 580 7.44 21.60 17.23
C LEU A 580 7.08 22.17 18.61
N THR A 581 5.94 22.86 18.70
CA THR A 581 5.46 23.43 19.96
C THR A 581 5.12 22.33 20.97
N ALA A 582 4.42 21.27 20.57
CA ALA A 582 4.09 20.13 21.43
C ALA A 582 5.33 19.39 21.92
N ALA A 583 6.31 19.15 21.04
CA ALA A 583 7.56 18.52 21.41
C ALA A 583 8.36 19.37 22.40
N ARG A 584 8.46 20.68 22.16
CA ARG A 584 9.20 21.58 23.03
C ARG A 584 8.62 21.65 24.45
N THR A 585 7.30 21.65 24.57
CA THR A 585 6.61 21.76 25.87
C THR A 585 6.44 20.43 26.58
N MET A 586 5.95 19.39 25.88
CA MET A 586 5.60 18.12 26.52
C MET A 586 6.79 17.16 26.60
N GLN A 587 7.61 17.10 25.56
CA GLN A 587 8.68 16.10 25.40
C GLN A 587 10.04 16.57 25.91
N GLY A 588 10.26 17.88 25.95
CA GLY A 588 11.50 18.50 26.40
C GLY A 588 12.39 18.99 25.27
N GLU A 589 13.43 19.75 25.65
CA GLU A 589 14.40 20.36 24.72
C GLU A 589 15.17 19.31 23.93
N GLU A 590 15.53 18.18 24.55
CA GLU A 590 16.33 17.13 23.93
C GLU A 590 15.58 16.48 22.76
N ILE A 591 14.29 16.19 22.94
CA ILE A 591 13.45 15.65 21.87
C ILE A 591 13.24 16.70 20.78
N ARG A 592 12.98 17.95 21.16
CA ARG A 592 12.83 19.05 20.20
C ARG A 592 14.10 19.29 19.38
N ARG A 593 15.29 19.16 19.94
CA ARG A 593 16.56 19.25 19.20
C ARG A 593 16.78 18.07 18.27
N ASN A 594 16.31 16.89 18.67
CA ASN A 594 16.36 15.70 17.83
C ASN A 594 15.28 15.67 16.75
N LEU A 595 14.28 16.56 16.76
CA LEU A 595 13.35 16.78 15.63
C LEU A 595 14.06 17.43 14.43
N ASP A 596 15.07 16.75 13.91
CA ASP A 596 15.61 16.95 12.58
C ASP A 596 14.75 16.20 11.54
N ALA A 597 15.14 16.28 10.27
CA ALA A 597 14.45 15.57 9.19
C ALA A 597 14.36 14.04 9.41
N GLY A 598 15.29 13.46 10.20
CA GLY A 598 15.32 12.03 10.51
C GLY A 598 14.27 11.63 11.54
N PHE A 599 14.18 12.34 12.66
CA PHE A 599 13.21 12.02 13.71
C PHE A 599 11.77 12.40 13.32
N ALA A 600 11.59 13.50 12.57
CA ALA A 600 10.31 13.84 11.96
C ALA A 600 9.79 12.70 11.06
N ARG A 601 10.70 12.07 10.28
CA ARG A 601 10.36 10.91 9.45
C ARG A 601 9.95 9.69 10.27
N LEU A 602 10.57 9.45 11.44
CA LEU A 602 10.16 8.36 12.32
C LEU A 602 8.74 8.58 12.85
N TYR A 603 8.38 9.81 13.22
CA TYR A 603 7.00 10.11 13.60
C TYR A 603 6.03 9.93 12.44
N HIS A 604 6.39 10.41 11.26
CA HIS A 604 5.59 10.21 10.07
C HIS A 604 5.36 8.72 9.76
N ASP A 605 6.40 7.88 9.83
CA ASP A 605 6.30 6.42 9.63
C ASP A 605 5.41 5.75 10.70
N LEU A 606 5.39 6.29 11.92
CA LEU A 606 4.51 5.83 12.99
C LEU A 606 3.06 6.25 12.72
N ASP A 607 2.83 7.51 12.38
CA ASP A 607 1.53 8.09 12.07
C ASP A 607 0.85 7.42 10.87
N GLU A 608 1.64 7.12 9.85
CA GLU A 608 1.19 6.41 8.67
C GLU A 608 0.51 5.05 9.01
N ALA A 609 0.72 4.47 10.19
CA ALA A 609 0.00 3.28 10.60
C ALA A 609 -1.49 3.49 10.96
N PHE A 610 -1.96 4.73 11.15
CA PHE A 610 -3.35 5.06 11.48
C PHE A 610 -4.25 4.98 10.25
N ILE A 611 -4.49 3.77 9.76
CA ILE A 611 -5.40 3.51 8.64
C ILE A 611 -6.50 2.52 8.99
N PRO A 612 -7.69 2.63 8.36
CA PRO A 612 -8.82 1.76 8.62
C PRO A 612 -8.53 0.25 8.52
N ILE A 613 -7.62 -0.17 7.64
CA ILE A 613 -7.22 -1.59 7.51
C ILE A 613 -6.54 -2.12 8.78
N ASN A 614 -5.79 -1.28 9.50
CA ASN A 614 -5.11 -1.67 10.73
C ASN A 614 -6.06 -1.78 11.94
N PHE A 615 -7.30 -1.28 11.85
CA PHE A 615 -8.34 -1.63 12.84
C PHE A 615 -8.78 -3.10 12.75
N VAL A 616 -8.62 -3.73 11.58
CA VAL A 616 -9.05 -5.11 11.35
C VAL A 616 -7.85 -6.06 11.33
N PHE A 617 -6.75 -5.63 10.71
CA PHE A 617 -5.57 -6.46 10.45
C PHE A 617 -4.24 -5.77 10.79
N PRO A 618 -4.04 -5.33 12.05
CA PRO A 618 -2.84 -4.57 12.45
C PRO A 618 -1.52 -5.36 12.36
N TRP A 619 -1.62 -6.69 12.30
CA TRP A 619 -0.51 -7.65 12.25
C TRP A 619 -0.09 -8.04 10.83
N LEU A 620 -0.78 -7.55 9.78
CA LEU A 620 -0.37 -7.84 8.41
C LEU A 620 1.05 -7.28 8.15
N PRO A 621 1.96 -8.05 7.56
CA PRO A 621 3.35 -7.64 7.31
C PRO A 621 3.47 -6.69 6.10
N LEU A 622 2.60 -5.68 6.04
CA LEU A 622 2.63 -4.63 5.02
C LEU A 622 3.90 -3.79 5.19
N PRO A 623 4.49 -3.26 4.10
CA PRO A 623 5.67 -2.39 4.18
C PRO A 623 5.50 -1.22 5.17
N ARG A 624 4.29 -0.65 5.25
CA ARG A 624 3.91 0.43 6.18
C ARG A 624 3.94 -0.04 7.64
N ASN A 625 3.39 -1.22 7.94
CA ASN A 625 3.42 -1.78 9.29
C ASN A 625 4.86 -2.14 9.73
N ARG A 626 5.72 -2.57 8.80
CA ARG A 626 7.15 -2.75 9.09
C ARG A 626 7.87 -1.43 9.39
N ARG A 627 7.57 -0.36 8.64
CA ARG A 627 8.09 0.99 8.91
C ARG A 627 7.63 1.52 10.26
N ARG A 628 6.33 1.34 10.61
CA ARG A 628 5.79 1.62 11.94
C ARG A 628 6.57 0.92 13.06
N ASP A 629 6.77 -0.39 12.94
CA ASP A 629 7.44 -1.17 13.98
C ASP A 629 8.92 -0.75 14.14
N HIS A 630 9.59 -0.45 13.02
CA HIS A 630 10.94 0.11 13.02
C HIS A 630 10.98 1.49 13.70
N ALA A 631 10.07 2.38 13.32
CA ALA A 631 9.95 3.73 13.85
C ALA A 631 9.71 3.73 15.36
N ARG A 632 8.76 2.91 15.83
CA ARG A 632 8.52 2.71 17.27
C ARG A 632 9.82 2.35 17.99
N ASN A 633 10.52 1.33 17.52
CA ASN A 633 11.71 0.83 18.21
C ASN A 633 12.81 1.90 18.27
N LYS A 634 12.98 2.69 17.21
CA LYS A 634 13.95 3.80 17.19
C LYS A 634 13.56 4.94 18.11
N ILE A 635 12.29 5.34 18.13
CA ILE A 635 11.80 6.38 19.05
C ILE A 635 11.98 5.94 20.51
N VAL A 636 11.67 4.68 20.83
CA VAL A 636 11.88 4.12 22.17
C VAL A 636 13.37 4.14 22.56
N GLU A 637 14.28 3.81 21.65
CA GLU A 637 15.73 3.86 21.87
C GLU A 637 16.20 5.28 22.22
N ILE A 638 15.67 6.29 21.51
CA ILE A 638 15.96 7.72 21.76
C ILE A 638 15.47 8.13 23.16
N PHE A 639 14.23 7.81 23.51
CA PHE A 639 13.69 8.14 24.85
C PHE A 639 14.49 7.45 25.97
N LYS A 640 14.87 6.18 25.80
CA LYS A 640 15.70 5.48 26.78
C LYS A 640 17.04 6.19 26.99
N GLY A 641 17.72 6.58 25.90
CA GLY A 641 18.96 7.34 25.99
C GLY A 641 18.82 8.67 26.75
N ILE A 642 17.71 9.38 26.56
CA ILE A 642 17.43 10.63 27.28
C ILE A 642 17.16 10.38 28.77
N ILE A 643 16.34 9.38 29.10
CA ILE A 643 16.03 9.01 30.48
C ILE A 643 17.30 8.59 31.23
N GLU A 644 18.15 7.77 30.61
CA GLU A 644 19.43 7.35 31.16
C GLU A 644 20.37 8.55 31.41
N ALA A 645 20.47 9.47 30.45
CA ALA A 645 21.28 10.68 30.59
C ALA A 645 20.79 11.58 31.75
N ARG A 646 19.47 11.72 31.90
CA ARG A 646 18.85 12.49 32.99
C ARG A 646 19.10 11.85 34.35
N ARG A 647 18.91 10.52 34.49
CA ARG A 647 19.21 9.79 35.74
C ARG A 647 20.69 9.82 36.11
N ALA A 648 21.58 9.84 35.12
CA ALA A 648 23.02 9.96 35.33
C ALA A 648 23.48 11.39 35.69
N GLY A 649 22.56 12.36 35.76
CA GLY A 649 22.89 13.76 36.08
C GLY A 649 23.63 14.51 34.97
N LYS A 650 23.65 13.99 33.73
CA LYS A 650 24.27 14.66 32.57
C LYS A 650 23.48 15.88 32.10
N VAL A 651 22.19 15.94 32.44
CA VAL A 651 21.30 17.05 32.16
C VAL A 651 20.84 17.62 33.49
N GLN A 652 21.07 18.92 33.71
CA GLN A 652 20.58 19.58 34.91
C GLN A 652 19.07 19.83 34.82
N ARG A 653 18.36 19.60 35.93
CA ARG A 653 16.93 19.90 36.04
C ARG A 653 16.75 21.42 35.96
N GLY A 654 16.23 21.90 34.83
CA GLY A 654 15.99 23.33 34.56
C GLY A 654 14.73 23.87 35.25
N SER A 655 14.35 25.12 34.93
CA SER A 655 13.17 25.80 35.49
C SER A 655 11.83 25.37 34.88
N SER A 656 11.80 24.80 33.68
CA SER A 656 10.59 24.26 33.04
C SER A 656 10.59 22.72 33.15
N GLU A 657 9.75 22.17 34.02
CA GLU A 657 9.56 20.73 34.12
C GLU A 657 8.74 20.21 32.92
N ASP A 658 9.28 19.22 32.21
CA ASP A 658 8.58 18.51 31.15
C ASP A 658 7.99 17.17 31.66
N ILE A 659 7.16 16.53 30.83
CA ILE A 659 6.41 15.33 31.23
C ILE A 659 7.36 14.15 31.49
N VAL A 660 8.54 14.11 30.85
CA VAL A 660 9.52 13.04 31.07
C VAL A 660 10.01 13.05 32.52
N TRP A 661 10.32 14.23 33.08
CA TRP A 661 10.66 14.34 34.51
C TRP A 661 9.53 13.88 35.42
N THR A 662 8.29 14.31 35.14
CA THR A 662 7.13 13.89 35.95
C THR A 662 6.94 12.37 35.91
N LEU A 663 7.10 11.73 34.76
CA LEU A 663 6.98 10.28 34.62
C LEU A 663 8.13 9.53 35.31
N MET A 664 9.35 10.07 35.27
CA MET A 664 10.50 9.50 35.98
C MET A 664 10.33 9.54 37.50
N ASP A 665 9.71 10.61 38.02
CA ASP A 665 9.45 10.81 39.45
C ASP A 665 8.20 10.06 39.94
N SER A 666 7.35 9.59 39.01
CA SER A 666 6.09 8.92 39.31
C SER A 666 6.26 7.46 39.71
N LYS A 667 5.36 7.00 40.60
CA LYS A 667 5.24 5.59 41.00
C LYS A 667 3.78 5.14 40.90
N TYR A 668 3.59 3.88 40.53
CA TYR A 668 2.30 3.22 40.61
C TYR A 668 1.88 3.00 42.07
N LYS A 669 0.59 2.75 42.31
CA LYS A 669 0.04 2.50 43.65
C LYS A 669 0.68 1.33 44.39
N ASP A 670 1.23 0.35 43.67
CA ASP A 670 1.98 -0.77 44.25
C ASP A 670 3.41 -0.39 44.67
N GLY A 671 3.81 0.86 44.45
CA GLY A 671 5.13 1.40 44.77
C GLY A 671 6.17 1.22 43.67
N SER A 672 5.85 0.51 42.59
CA SER A 672 6.78 0.31 41.47
C SER A 672 7.01 1.62 40.69
N PRO A 673 8.26 1.92 40.27
CA PRO A 673 8.52 3.05 39.39
C PRO A 673 7.98 2.79 37.98
N VAL A 674 7.69 3.84 37.23
CA VAL A 674 7.28 3.70 35.81
C VAL A 674 8.49 3.21 34.99
N PRO A 675 8.42 2.04 34.34
CA PRO A 675 9.53 1.52 33.52
C PRO A 675 9.83 2.41 32.32
N ASP A 676 11.10 2.52 31.93
CA ASP A 676 11.55 3.43 30.87
C ASP A 676 10.87 3.17 29.52
N GLU A 677 10.56 1.90 29.22
CA GLU A 677 9.80 1.56 28.02
C GLU A 677 8.34 2.04 28.07
N GLN A 678 7.72 2.05 29.26
CA GLN A 678 6.39 2.62 29.44
C GLN A 678 6.43 4.15 29.41
N ILE A 679 7.48 4.78 29.95
CA ILE A 679 7.70 6.24 29.81
C ILE A 679 7.75 6.58 28.32
N ALA A 680 8.62 5.93 27.54
CA ALA A 680 8.72 6.15 26.10
C ALA A 680 7.37 5.93 25.38
N GLY A 681 6.64 4.85 25.72
CA GLY A 681 5.33 4.58 25.15
C GLY A 681 4.28 5.64 25.48
N ILE A 682 4.23 6.13 26.72
CA ILE A 682 3.35 7.22 27.14
C ILE A 682 3.71 8.51 26.39
N MET A 683 5.00 8.80 26.23
CA MET A 683 5.47 9.95 25.48
C MET A 683 5.07 9.89 24.00
N ILE A 684 5.19 8.73 23.36
CA ILE A 684 4.68 8.51 22.00
C ILE A 684 3.16 8.77 21.96
N ALA A 685 2.41 8.18 22.88
CA ALA A 685 0.95 8.32 22.92
C ALA A 685 0.51 9.79 23.11
N LEU A 686 1.19 10.55 23.98
CA LEU A 686 0.90 11.96 24.21
C LEU A 686 1.18 12.83 22.98
N LEU A 687 2.28 12.58 22.27
CA LEU A 687 2.58 13.36 21.07
C LEU A 687 1.56 13.09 19.97
N MET A 688 1.26 11.81 19.69
CA MET A 688 0.25 11.43 18.69
C MET A 688 -1.12 12.00 19.06
N ALA A 689 -1.54 11.92 20.33
CA ALA A 689 -2.82 12.46 20.78
C ALA A 689 -2.88 13.99 20.71
N GLY A 690 -1.77 14.69 20.94
CA GLY A 690 -1.70 16.14 20.92
C GLY A 690 -1.63 16.72 19.51
N HIS A 691 -0.81 16.13 18.64
CA HIS A 691 -0.43 16.69 17.35
C HIS A 691 -1.57 16.67 16.31
N HIS A 692 -2.15 15.51 15.99
CA HIS A 692 -3.20 15.42 14.94
C HIS A 692 -4.41 16.30 15.24
N ASN A 693 -4.82 16.30 16.51
CA ASN A 693 -6.01 17.03 16.90
C ASN A 693 -5.82 18.55 16.74
N THR A 694 -4.71 19.11 17.26
CA THR A 694 -4.47 20.55 17.20
C THR A 694 -4.03 21.02 15.82
N ALA A 695 -3.31 20.19 15.05
CA ALA A 695 -2.96 20.47 13.66
C ALA A 695 -4.22 20.61 12.78
N THR A 696 -5.14 19.65 12.87
CA THR A 696 -6.40 19.69 12.11
C THR A 696 -7.26 20.88 12.51
N ILE A 697 -7.45 21.14 13.81
CA ILE A 697 -8.27 22.27 14.28
C ILE A 697 -7.68 23.60 13.80
N SER A 698 -6.37 23.81 13.99
CA SER A 698 -5.74 25.07 13.58
C SER A 698 -5.74 25.27 12.07
N SER A 699 -5.57 24.20 11.28
CA SER A 699 -5.70 24.25 9.82
C SER A 699 -7.08 24.76 9.41
N TRP A 700 -8.14 24.20 10.00
CA TRP A 700 -9.51 24.64 9.74
C TRP A 700 -9.78 26.07 10.20
N VAL A 701 -9.18 26.53 11.30
CA VAL A 701 -9.26 27.94 11.73
C VAL A 701 -8.71 28.85 10.62
N ILE A 702 -7.48 28.58 10.14
CA ILE A 702 -6.86 29.41 9.09
C ILE A 702 -7.70 29.39 7.80
N ILE A 703 -8.18 28.21 7.39
CA ILE A 703 -9.05 28.08 6.20
C ILE A 703 -10.32 28.93 6.35
N HIS A 704 -11.01 28.88 7.50
CA HIS A 704 -12.21 29.70 7.71
C HIS A 704 -11.90 31.20 7.75
N LEU A 705 -10.79 31.61 8.35
CA LEU A 705 -10.39 33.01 8.40
C LEU A 705 -10.07 33.59 7.02
N THR A 706 -9.54 32.79 6.08
CA THR A 706 -9.34 33.23 4.69
C THR A 706 -10.66 33.56 3.98
N HIS A 707 -11.77 32.97 4.43
CA HIS A 707 -13.12 33.22 3.91
C HIS A 707 -13.87 34.29 4.72
N ARG A 708 -13.37 34.65 5.90
CA ARG A 708 -14.00 35.59 6.85
C ARG A 708 -13.00 36.63 7.35
N PRO A 709 -12.49 37.52 6.48
CA PRO A 709 -11.51 38.54 6.86
C PRO A 709 -12.02 39.49 7.95
N SER A 710 -13.33 39.70 8.06
CA SER A 710 -13.93 40.50 9.14
C SER A 710 -13.65 39.92 10.52
N ILE A 711 -13.74 38.59 10.67
CA ILE A 711 -13.45 37.91 11.93
C ILE A 711 -11.94 37.96 12.24
N ALA A 712 -11.09 37.85 11.23
CA ALA A 712 -9.64 38.00 11.40
C ALA A 712 -9.28 39.41 11.93
N GLU A 713 -9.95 40.45 11.41
CA GLU A 713 -9.79 41.82 11.91
C GLU A 713 -10.34 41.97 13.34
N GLU A 714 -11.51 41.41 13.65
CA GLU A 714 -12.06 41.41 15.02
C GLU A 714 -11.12 40.73 16.03
N LEU A 715 -10.49 39.61 15.65
CA LEU A 715 -9.46 38.96 16.48
C LEU A 715 -8.27 39.89 16.72
N TYR A 716 -7.80 40.58 15.68
CA TYR A 716 -6.71 41.54 15.81
C TYR A 716 -7.08 42.72 16.74
N GLN A 717 -8.31 43.24 16.61
CA GLN A 717 -8.82 44.30 17.50
C GLN A 717 -8.97 43.80 18.96
N GLU A 718 -9.41 42.55 19.18
CA GLU A 718 -9.41 41.94 20.52
C GLU A 718 -7.99 41.95 21.13
N GLN A 719 -6.96 41.61 20.34
CA GLN A 719 -5.58 41.66 20.81
C GLN A 719 -5.15 43.07 21.17
N LEU A 720 -5.42 44.08 20.34
CA LEU A 720 -5.05 45.47 20.65
C LEU A 720 -5.73 45.96 21.95
N ASN A 721 -6.98 45.60 22.17
CA ASN A 721 -7.74 45.99 23.35
C ASN A 721 -7.20 45.35 24.65
N ILE A 722 -6.70 44.11 24.58
CA ILE A 722 -6.27 43.35 25.75
C ILE A 722 -4.76 43.47 26.01
N LEU A 723 -3.95 43.43 24.93
CA LEU A 723 -2.49 43.44 24.97
C LEU A 723 -1.89 44.84 24.83
N GLY A 724 -2.68 45.84 24.41
CA GLY A 724 -2.23 47.21 24.14
C GLY A 724 -1.62 47.41 22.76
N SER A 725 -1.15 48.64 22.50
CA SER A 725 -0.47 49.03 21.26
C SER A 725 0.87 49.72 21.57
N PRO A 726 2.03 49.11 21.23
CA PRO A 726 2.18 47.80 20.60
C PRO A 726 1.78 46.64 21.53
N PRO A 727 1.39 45.47 20.99
CA PRO A 727 0.98 44.32 21.80
C PRO A 727 2.09 43.87 22.75
N GLN A 728 1.78 43.71 24.04
CA GLN A 728 2.66 43.09 25.01
C GLN A 728 2.92 41.61 24.70
N SER A 729 4.00 41.04 25.26
CA SER A 729 4.30 39.61 25.16
C SER A 729 3.17 38.77 25.77
N LEU A 730 2.83 37.66 25.10
CA LEU A 730 1.75 36.78 25.54
C LEU A 730 2.10 36.09 26.86
N THR A 731 1.19 36.16 27.83
CA THR A 731 1.24 35.42 29.09
C THR A 731 -0.02 34.57 29.24
N ILE A 732 0.00 33.57 30.12
CA ILE A 732 -1.18 32.72 30.35
C ILE A 732 -2.41 33.52 30.80
N GLN A 733 -2.22 34.56 31.63
CA GLN A 733 -3.31 35.42 32.09
C GLN A 733 -3.93 36.24 30.95
N LEU A 734 -3.09 36.70 30.02
CA LEU A 734 -3.56 37.45 28.85
C LEU A 734 -4.26 36.53 27.84
N ILE A 735 -3.72 35.34 27.59
CA ILE A 735 -4.33 34.33 26.71
C ILE A 735 -5.73 33.94 27.19
N GLN A 736 -5.93 33.78 28.49
CA GLN A 736 -7.25 33.47 29.07
C GLN A 736 -8.28 34.58 28.86
N ARG A 737 -7.85 35.81 28.59
CA ARG A 737 -8.74 36.95 28.32
C ARG A 737 -9.13 37.08 26.84
N LEU A 738 -8.43 36.40 25.92
CA LEU A 738 -8.73 36.37 24.49
C LEU A 738 -9.97 35.51 24.20
N SER A 739 -11.14 36.04 24.58
CA SER A 739 -12.41 35.34 24.52
C SER A 739 -12.83 34.95 23.10
N LEU A 740 -12.68 35.84 22.12
CA LEU A 740 -13.03 35.59 20.73
C LEU A 740 -12.09 34.55 20.11
N HIS A 741 -10.79 34.58 20.43
CA HIS A 741 -9.87 33.52 20.01
C HIS A 741 -10.33 32.15 20.53
N GLY A 742 -10.77 32.08 21.79
CA GLY A 742 -11.36 30.87 22.37
C GLY A 742 -12.61 30.41 21.62
N ARG A 743 -13.53 31.33 21.31
CA ARG A 743 -14.78 31.05 20.59
C ARG A 743 -14.54 30.59 19.15
N VAL A 744 -13.55 31.16 18.47
CA VAL A 744 -13.13 30.73 17.12
C VAL A 744 -12.67 29.27 17.12
N ILE A 745 -11.94 28.86 18.16
CA ILE A 745 -11.55 27.46 18.34
C ILE A 745 -12.78 26.59 18.63
N ASP A 746 -13.66 27.00 19.54
CA ASP A 746 -14.87 26.24 19.88
C ASP A 746 -15.79 26.04 18.68
N GLU A 747 -15.99 27.08 17.87
CA GLU A 747 -16.80 26.99 16.65
C GLU A 747 -16.14 26.10 15.59
N THR A 748 -14.82 26.17 15.48
CA THR A 748 -14.08 25.30 14.57
C THR A 748 -14.18 23.85 15.03
N VAL A 749 -14.04 23.56 16.32
CA VAL A 749 -14.20 22.21 16.87
C VAL A 749 -15.64 21.70 16.72
N ARG A 750 -16.66 22.56 16.83
CA ARG A 750 -18.06 22.21 16.54
C ARG A 750 -18.23 21.71 15.11
N MET A 751 -17.63 22.41 14.16
CA MET A 751 -17.73 22.11 12.73
C MET A 751 -16.76 21.00 12.29
N HIS A 752 -15.59 20.90 12.90
CA HIS A 752 -14.45 20.15 12.38
C HIS A 752 -13.70 19.39 13.49
N SER A 753 -14.44 18.77 14.42
CA SER A 753 -13.83 17.90 15.44
C SER A 753 -13.12 16.72 14.77
N PRO A 754 -11.82 16.49 15.04
CA PRO A 754 -11.08 15.34 14.52
C PRO A 754 -11.70 14.00 14.92
N LEU A 755 -12.27 13.92 16.13
CA LEU A 755 -12.93 12.71 16.62
C LEU A 755 -14.43 12.75 16.35
N HIS A 756 -14.88 11.99 15.34
CA HIS A 756 -16.30 11.85 14.99
C HIS A 756 -17.00 10.67 15.69
N SER A 757 -16.25 9.70 16.24
CA SER A 757 -16.79 8.46 16.82
C SER A 757 -15.99 7.93 18.01
N VAL A 758 -16.68 7.60 19.10
CA VAL A 758 -16.10 6.97 20.29
C VAL A 758 -16.75 5.61 20.51
N MET A 759 -15.92 4.56 20.66
CA MET A 759 -16.38 3.17 20.67
C MET A 759 -16.10 2.46 22.00
N ARG A 760 -16.99 1.53 22.39
CA ARG A 760 -16.84 0.65 23.56
C ARG A 760 -17.34 -0.76 23.24
N LYS A 761 -16.55 -1.78 23.56
CA LYS A 761 -16.96 -3.19 23.47
C LYS A 761 -17.87 -3.55 24.64
N VAL A 762 -18.98 -4.21 24.37
CA VAL A 762 -19.95 -4.68 25.36
C VAL A 762 -19.49 -6.03 25.93
N LYS A 763 -19.24 -6.08 27.25
CA LYS A 763 -18.79 -7.27 27.98
C LYS A 763 -19.95 -8.03 28.64
N SER A 764 -20.97 -7.33 29.13
CA SER A 764 -22.19 -7.90 29.72
C SER A 764 -23.42 -7.48 28.90
N PRO A 765 -24.52 -8.26 28.87
CA PRO A 765 -25.74 -7.82 28.19
C PRO A 765 -26.28 -6.53 28.78
N LEU A 766 -26.54 -5.54 27.93
CA LEU A 766 -27.06 -4.23 28.32
C LEU A 766 -28.48 -4.03 27.80
N THR A 767 -29.22 -3.12 28.43
CA THR A 767 -30.55 -2.69 27.97
C THR A 767 -30.60 -1.18 27.81
N ILE A 768 -31.35 -0.72 26.81
CA ILE A 768 -31.61 0.70 26.58
C ILE A 768 -33.07 0.89 26.19
N ALA A 769 -33.68 1.99 26.65
CA ALA A 769 -35.06 2.32 26.32
C ALA A 769 -35.22 2.50 24.81
N ALA A 770 -36.27 1.91 24.25
CA ALA A 770 -36.66 2.10 22.86
C ALA A 770 -37.60 3.31 22.73
N PRO A 771 -37.61 4.01 21.58
CA PRO A 771 -38.47 5.19 21.36
C PRO A 771 -39.97 4.91 21.49
N ASP A 772 -40.40 3.66 21.30
CA ASP A 772 -41.80 3.21 21.40
C ASP A 772 -42.21 2.81 22.84
N GLY A 773 -41.35 3.07 23.83
CA GLY A 773 -41.56 2.67 25.23
C GLY A 773 -41.14 1.24 25.56
N GLY A 774 -40.63 0.48 24.57
CA GLY A 774 -40.03 -0.84 24.77
C GLY A 774 -38.60 -0.80 25.33
N VAL A 775 -37.93 -1.95 25.33
CA VAL A 775 -36.53 -2.09 25.75
C VAL A 775 -35.74 -2.84 24.68
N TYR A 776 -34.67 -2.23 24.19
CA TYR A 776 -33.70 -2.88 23.34
C TYR A 776 -32.67 -3.64 24.18
N SER A 777 -32.46 -4.91 23.85
CA SER A 777 -31.40 -5.74 24.44
C SER A 777 -30.15 -5.72 23.55
N ILE A 778 -29.02 -5.38 24.15
CA ILE A 778 -27.71 -5.29 23.53
C ILE A 778 -26.87 -6.48 24.02
N PRO A 779 -26.59 -7.47 23.16
CA PRO A 779 -25.85 -8.65 23.58
C PRO A 779 -24.35 -8.37 23.70
N THR A 780 -23.66 -9.26 24.43
CA THR A 780 -22.20 -9.25 24.53
C THR A 780 -21.52 -9.33 23.17
N GLY A 781 -20.31 -8.80 23.08
CA GLY A 781 -19.53 -8.76 21.85
C GLY A 781 -19.92 -7.65 20.86
N HIS A 782 -21.04 -6.94 21.09
CA HIS A 782 -21.39 -5.73 20.34
C HIS A 782 -20.46 -4.57 20.69
N THR A 783 -20.42 -3.55 19.85
CA THR A 783 -19.63 -2.33 20.10
C THR A 783 -20.57 -1.15 20.12
N LEU A 784 -20.69 -0.46 21.25
CA LEU A 784 -21.41 0.81 21.32
C LEU A 784 -20.56 1.89 20.64
N LEU A 785 -21.22 2.82 19.96
CA LEU A 785 -20.60 3.96 19.30
C LEU A 785 -21.37 5.24 19.65
N ALA A 786 -20.70 6.22 20.24
CA ALA A 786 -21.23 7.56 20.43
C ALA A 786 -20.60 8.54 19.43
N SER A 787 -21.38 9.55 19.01
CA SER A 787 -20.86 10.68 18.24
C SER A 787 -21.04 11.97 19.07
N PRO A 788 -19.99 12.42 19.76
CA PRO A 788 -20.11 13.47 20.80
C PRO A 788 -20.37 14.87 20.27
N ILE A 789 -20.24 15.09 18.95
CA ILE A 789 -20.44 16.39 18.31
C ILE A 789 -21.53 16.39 17.24
N TRP A 790 -22.10 15.22 16.91
CA TRP A 790 -23.13 15.11 15.87
C TRP A 790 -24.31 16.03 16.15
N ALA A 791 -24.82 16.06 17.38
CA ALA A 791 -25.95 16.92 17.74
C ALA A 791 -25.67 18.41 17.49
N ALA A 792 -24.43 18.87 17.70
CA ALA A 792 -24.04 20.25 17.44
C ALA A 792 -23.97 20.62 15.95
N LYS A 793 -24.12 19.64 15.04
CA LYS A 793 -24.15 19.81 13.57
C LYS A 793 -25.56 19.67 12.98
N GLU A 794 -26.57 19.42 13.81
CA GLU A 794 -27.93 19.15 13.38
C GLU A 794 -28.85 20.36 13.61
N ALA A 795 -29.73 20.62 12.64
CA ALA A 795 -30.65 21.76 12.68
C ALA A 795 -31.70 21.65 13.79
N ASP A 796 -31.98 20.41 14.22
CA ASP A 796 -32.92 20.11 15.31
C ASP A 796 -32.40 20.57 16.68
N PHE A 797 -31.08 20.71 16.82
CA PHE A 797 -30.44 21.04 18.10
C PHE A 797 -29.71 22.37 18.05
N CYS A 798 -29.17 22.78 16.91
CA CYS A 798 -28.38 24.01 16.76
C CYS A 798 -28.92 24.87 15.61
N ASP A 799 -29.04 26.18 15.85
CA ASP A 799 -29.44 27.14 14.82
C ASP A 799 -28.35 27.36 13.77
N ASN A 800 -28.75 27.32 12.49
CA ASN A 800 -27.86 27.45 11.33
C ASN A 800 -26.57 26.63 11.47
N PRO A 801 -26.66 25.30 11.68
CA PRO A 801 -25.54 24.48 12.15
C PRO A 801 -24.41 24.36 11.11
N LYS A 802 -24.70 24.66 9.84
CA LYS A 802 -23.72 24.66 8.74
C LYS A 802 -22.94 25.98 8.62
N CYS A 803 -23.43 27.04 9.26
CA CYS A 803 -22.73 28.32 9.28
C CYS A 803 -21.62 28.25 10.34
N TRP A 804 -20.38 28.56 9.93
CA TRP A 804 -19.28 28.78 10.86
C TRP A 804 -19.38 30.22 11.37
N ASP A 805 -19.77 30.38 12.63
CA ASP A 805 -20.01 31.67 13.27
C ASP A 805 -19.52 31.65 14.74
N PRO A 806 -18.36 32.27 15.05
CA PRO A 806 -17.84 32.35 16.42
C PRO A 806 -18.73 33.12 17.41
N HIS A 807 -19.57 34.05 16.95
CA HIS A 807 -20.41 34.88 17.82
C HIS A 807 -21.59 34.11 18.43
N ARG A 808 -21.88 32.90 17.93
CA ARG A 808 -22.88 32.02 18.59
C ARG A 808 -22.50 31.64 20.03
N TRP A 809 -21.24 31.82 20.39
CA TRP A 809 -20.67 31.49 21.69
C TRP A 809 -20.59 32.70 22.63
N ASP A 810 -21.20 33.84 22.28
CA ASP A 810 -21.14 35.07 23.08
C ASP A 810 -21.64 34.92 24.51
N GLY A 811 -22.65 34.06 24.72
CA GLY A 811 -23.17 33.69 26.04
C GLY A 811 -22.26 32.74 26.85
N GLY A 812 -21.10 32.35 26.33
CA GLY A 812 -20.13 31.47 26.99
C GLY A 812 -20.36 29.97 26.78
N GLU A 813 -21.59 29.55 26.45
CA GLU A 813 -21.94 28.16 26.13
C GLU A 813 -22.79 28.08 24.85
N LEU A 814 -22.75 26.93 24.18
CA LEU A 814 -23.62 26.67 23.03
C LEU A 814 -25.05 26.42 23.50
N ILE A 815 -25.97 27.25 23.02
CA ILE A 815 -27.39 27.10 23.30
C ILE A 815 -27.97 26.05 22.34
N PHE A 816 -28.56 25.00 22.92
CA PHE A 816 -29.27 23.96 22.18
C PHE A 816 -30.78 24.16 22.23
N LYS A 817 -31.46 23.86 21.12
CA LYS A 817 -32.92 23.77 21.08
C LYS A 817 -33.40 22.55 21.88
N THR A 818 -34.48 22.72 22.63
CA THR A 818 -35.21 21.59 23.21
C THR A 818 -35.93 20.84 22.08
N SER A 819 -35.39 19.71 21.65
CA SER A 819 -35.99 18.92 20.56
C SER A 819 -37.16 18.06 21.08
N VAL A 820 -38.20 17.85 20.24
CA VAL A 820 -39.33 16.96 20.57
C VAL A 820 -38.85 15.54 20.92
N ALA A 821 -37.78 15.08 20.27
CA ALA A 821 -37.15 13.79 20.51
C ALA A 821 -36.51 13.68 21.91
N GLU A 822 -36.03 14.78 22.50
CA GLU A 822 -35.58 14.80 23.90
C GLU A 822 -36.76 14.91 24.88
N THR A 823 -37.85 15.61 24.52
CA THR A 823 -39.01 15.79 25.42
C THR A 823 -39.84 14.53 25.65
N GLN A 824 -39.77 13.54 24.76
CA GLN A 824 -40.47 12.26 24.93
C GLN A 824 -39.69 11.24 25.77
N GLU A 825 -38.45 11.54 26.16
CA GLU A 825 -37.57 10.61 26.89
C GLU A 825 -37.33 11.08 28.34
N THR A 826 -37.77 10.30 29.34
CA THR A 826 -37.68 10.62 30.78
C THR A 826 -36.24 10.87 31.25
N TYR A 827 -35.98 12.05 31.83
CA TYR A 827 -34.66 12.57 32.23
C TYR A 827 -33.92 11.66 33.24
N SER A 828 -32.60 11.45 33.02
CA SER A 828 -31.69 10.85 34.01
C SER A 828 -30.83 11.96 34.65
N PRO A 829 -30.78 12.07 35.98
CA PRO A 829 -30.09 13.17 36.68
C PRO A 829 -28.56 13.18 36.55
N ASN A 830 -27.95 12.11 36.01
CA ASN A 830 -26.49 11.97 35.88
C ASN A 830 -25.95 12.15 34.44
N ALA A 831 -26.82 12.44 33.46
CA ALA A 831 -26.41 12.60 32.08
C ALA A 831 -25.55 13.88 31.88
N PRO A 832 -24.60 13.92 30.93
CA PRO A 832 -23.87 15.13 30.60
C PRO A 832 -24.84 16.28 30.28
N SER A 833 -24.58 17.45 30.85
CA SER A 833 -25.40 18.64 30.64
C SER A 833 -25.28 19.21 29.22
N SER A 834 -24.27 18.81 28.45
CA SER A 834 -23.99 19.33 27.10
C SER A 834 -24.16 18.27 26.00
N LEU A 835 -24.68 18.70 24.86
CA LEU A 835 -24.73 17.95 23.59
C LEU A 835 -23.46 18.14 22.74
N PHE A 836 -22.53 19.00 23.18
CA PHE A 836 -21.23 19.23 22.58
C PHE A 836 -20.13 18.76 23.53
N LEU A 837 -19.51 17.62 23.21
CA LEU A 837 -18.51 16.95 24.05
C LEU A 837 -17.22 16.66 23.26
N PRO A 838 -16.53 17.67 22.69
CA PRO A 838 -15.40 17.45 21.79
C PRO A 838 -14.22 16.74 22.46
N PHE A 839 -14.07 16.89 23.79
CA PHE A 839 -13.05 16.21 24.59
C PHE A 839 -13.54 14.92 25.27
N GLY A 840 -14.73 14.44 24.86
CA GLY A 840 -15.42 13.29 25.45
C GLY A 840 -15.89 13.52 26.88
N ALA A 841 -16.36 12.43 27.51
CA ALA A 841 -16.84 12.44 28.89
C ALA A 841 -16.44 11.16 29.66
N GLY A 842 -16.74 11.13 30.95
CA GLY A 842 -16.50 9.99 31.84
C GLY A 842 -15.02 9.65 32.04
N ARG A 843 -14.74 8.39 32.36
CA ARG A 843 -13.39 7.90 32.72
C ARG A 843 -12.34 8.09 31.62
N HIS A 844 -12.75 8.09 30.35
CA HIS A 844 -11.88 8.28 29.18
C HIS A 844 -11.85 9.73 28.65
N ARG A 845 -12.38 10.73 29.39
CA ARG A 845 -12.30 12.15 29.03
C ARG A 845 -10.85 12.58 28.77
N CYS A 846 -10.61 13.44 27.78
CA CYS A 846 -9.27 13.91 27.42
C CYS A 846 -8.60 14.62 28.63
N PRO A 847 -7.35 14.25 29.01
CA PRO A 847 -6.59 14.99 30.00
C PRO A 847 -5.93 16.26 29.44
N GLY A 848 -5.77 16.37 28.11
CA GLY A 848 -5.02 17.42 27.44
C GLY A 848 -5.83 18.65 27.02
N GLU A 849 -7.12 18.74 27.36
CA GLU A 849 -8.01 19.84 26.95
C GLU A 849 -7.43 21.23 27.25
N LYS A 850 -6.95 21.46 28.48
CA LYS A 850 -6.38 22.76 28.88
C LYS A 850 -5.13 23.11 28.08
N PHE A 851 -4.27 22.12 27.84
CA PHE A 851 -3.07 22.28 27.03
C PHE A 851 -3.41 22.56 25.56
N ALA A 852 -4.33 21.79 24.96
CA ALA A 852 -4.74 21.96 23.58
C ALA A 852 -5.33 23.37 23.34
N ARG A 853 -6.21 23.85 24.24
CA ARG A 853 -6.74 25.22 24.16
C ARG A 853 -5.63 26.26 24.28
N LEU A 854 -4.72 26.10 25.25
CA LEU A 854 -3.58 27.01 25.43
C LEU A 854 -2.72 27.07 24.16
N GLN A 855 -2.35 25.91 23.62
CA GLN A 855 -1.54 25.81 22.40
C GLN A 855 -2.23 26.46 21.20
N LEU A 856 -3.49 26.09 20.94
CA LEU A 856 -4.28 26.62 19.82
C LEU A 856 -4.44 28.14 19.91
N VAL A 857 -4.82 28.68 21.07
CA VAL A 857 -4.99 30.14 21.23
C VAL A 857 -3.66 30.86 21.08
N THR A 858 -2.57 30.33 21.66
CA THR A 858 -1.24 30.98 21.59
C THR A 858 -0.74 31.03 20.15
N VAL A 859 -0.81 29.91 19.42
CA VAL A 859 -0.40 29.84 18.01
C VAL A 859 -1.27 30.79 17.17
N LEU A 860 -2.59 30.73 17.33
CA LEU A 860 -3.51 31.60 16.59
C LEU A 860 -3.23 33.08 16.89
N ALA A 861 -2.99 33.45 18.14
CA ALA A 861 -2.74 34.84 18.52
C ALA A 861 -1.49 35.39 17.81
N ILE A 862 -0.40 34.63 17.75
CA ILE A 862 0.83 35.03 17.04
C ILE A 862 0.56 35.17 15.53
N LEU A 863 -0.14 34.19 14.95
CA LEU A 863 -0.46 34.20 13.53
C LEU A 863 -1.33 35.40 13.13
N ILE A 864 -2.35 35.76 13.92
CA ILE A 864 -3.19 36.94 13.69
C ILE A 864 -2.42 38.25 13.87
N ARG A 865 -1.47 38.28 14.82
CA ARG A 865 -0.63 39.46 15.07
C ARG A 865 0.29 39.77 13.89
N ASP A 866 0.85 38.73 13.28
CA ASP A 866 1.92 38.86 12.29
C ASP A 866 1.46 38.73 10.83
N PHE A 867 0.28 38.15 10.57
CA PHE A 867 -0.21 37.88 9.22
C PHE A 867 -1.65 38.35 8.96
N LYS A 868 -1.92 38.67 7.69
CA LYS A 868 -3.27 38.71 7.13
C LYS A 868 -3.43 37.54 6.18
N PHE A 869 -4.51 36.77 6.34
CA PHE A 869 -4.78 35.61 5.51
C PHE A 869 -5.68 35.98 4.33
N GLY A 870 -5.35 35.45 3.16
CA GLY A 870 -6.11 35.62 1.93
C GLY A 870 -6.15 34.33 1.13
N LYS A 871 -7.13 34.23 0.22
CA LYS A 871 -7.26 33.08 -0.68
C LYS A 871 -6.29 33.20 -1.85
N VAL A 872 -5.70 32.08 -2.26
CA VAL A 872 -4.91 31.98 -3.51
C VAL A 872 -5.85 31.81 -4.71
N ASP A 873 -6.90 31.01 -4.55
CA ASP A 873 -7.90 30.75 -5.59
C ASP A 873 -9.11 31.69 -5.52
N LYS A 874 -9.75 31.90 -6.67
CA LYS A 874 -10.94 32.77 -6.80
C LYS A 874 -12.26 32.08 -6.43
N GLU A 875 -12.25 30.76 -6.26
CA GLU A 875 -13.46 30.00 -5.89
C GLU A 875 -13.74 30.11 -4.40
N ASP A 876 -15.00 30.32 -4.04
CA ASP A 876 -15.46 30.47 -2.65
C ASP A 876 -15.89 29.13 -2.04
N VAL A 877 -15.08 28.10 -2.24
CA VAL A 877 -15.39 26.71 -1.85
C VAL A 877 -14.38 26.22 -0.82
N LEU A 878 -14.89 25.84 0.36
CA LEU A 878 -14.08 25.18 1.39
C LEU A 878 -13.72 23.76 0.93
N PRO A 879 -12.52 23.24 1.27
CA PRO A 879 -12.16 21.86 0.97
C PRO A 879 -13.10 20.88 1.68
N GLU A 880 -13.23 19.67 1.13
CA GLU A 880 -13.98 18.59 1.78
C GLU A 880 -13.20 18.00 2.97
N THR A 881 -13.91 17.46 3.95
CA THR A 881 -13.30 16.79 5.11
C THR A 881 -12.98 15.33 4.79
N ASP A 882 -11.73 14.92 5.01
CA ASP A 882 -11.36 13.51 5.05
C ASP A 882 -11.66 12.94 6.45
N TYR A 883 -12.53 11.92 6.53
CA TYR A 883 -12.90 11.24 7.77
C TYR A 883 -12.07 9.97 8.04
N SER A 884 -11.02 9.74 7.26
CA SER A 884 -10.14 8.57 7.37
C SER A 884 -8.80 8.84 8.05
N SER A 885 -8.43 10.11 8.23
CA SER A 885 -7.18 10.59 8.85
C SER A 885 -7.25 10.67 10.36
#